data_AF-A0AAV4ITC3-F1
#
_entry.id   AF-A0AAV4ITC3-F1
#
_cell.length_a   1.000
_cell.length_b   1.000
_cell.length_c   1.000
_cell.angle_alpha   90.00
_cell.angle_beta   90.00
_cell.angle_gamma   90.00
#
_symmetry.space_group_name_H-M   'P 1'
#
loop_
_entity.id
_entity.type
_entity.pdbx_description
1 polymer ?
#
loop_
_entity_poly.entity_id
_entity_poly.type
_entity_poly.pdbx_seq_one_letter_code
_entity_poly.pdbx_strand_id
1 'polypeptide(L)'
;MSTSSSELRLIYEALGLFQFDNGAPEFSLQVAESEQLTYTDLVRQLTEDLASDIEKARAIYRWICVKDLNVMEFADNLVADTPMGLLRGIKFGTETYHVLFMRLCSYAGLHCEEIKGHSKSVGYEPGMKITPEIFQNTWNAILIGGDWRLIQCNWGARHLVLSKDKEDRHSSKDHIRYQYDDHYFMTDPDEFIQEFWPHDPKWQLLPSPITLEEFEALPFVRSIFFQYKMRFEGHKLAVIRTDDKGGAKITIRVPEEHENDLVFFYQLRFADKDKAKDTSYRGSPLERFVFQTMVDNTVTFSVHVPTPGQYFMEIFANKIDDSGRVEENNANVAPFKLKCACKFKVICETLSGKMHPLPNCAAGEWGPKKAQRHFGIIPAISAAASTSEFEMERVGMLTVEDNLELKFRTPHPYQFVAKLRMNHVDSKTLDPFINLTSEGAILTVYVSLPQPGQYGLDIFARPKGAPDTHTLSHACKYLINCTKVESMVHIPKIPPSATADGSKRSRFGPTPAFDELGLKLVPQREPKIRVGKNKTNIDIQTPSSKIVLSYQFLREPDEDNREYVVQTKEANGIVRFAVTMPKKGNYMLSLYARRENSEDRSAPNVFNFLIQYMPEAGDAPTANSVNYNSFNAGDKSEKKSSFFKRSLFKKSESKDKLGNGSDKLSDRSSDRSSEKST
;
A
#
# COMPACT_ATOMS: atom_id res chain seq x y z
N MET A 1 -47.21 9.63 -9.93
CA MET A 1 -46.27 10.77 -9.84
C MET A 1 -45.05 10.25 -9.11
N SER A 2 -44.04 9.77 -9.84
CA SER A 2 -42.82 9.23 -9.22
C SER A 2 -41.91 10.39 -8.86
N THR A 3 -41.79 10.70 -7.58
CA THR A 3 -40.64 11.43 -7.06
C THR A 3 -39.37 10.72 -7.51
N SER A 4 -38.42 11.45 -8.08
CA SER A 4 -37.18 10.82 -8.58
C SER A 4 -36.44 10.12 -7.44
N SER A 5 -35.76 9.00 -7.68
CA SER A 5 -34.97 8.29 -6.65
C SER A 5 -34.04 9.24 -5.88
N SER A 6 -33.51 10.25 -6.58
CA SER A 6 -32.69 11.34 -6.05
C SER A 6 -33.40 12.26 -5.04
N GLU A 7 -34.70 12.57 -5.22
CA GLU A 7 -35.46 13.41 -4.29
C GLU A 7 -35.77 12.66 -2.99
N LEU A 8 -36.11 11.36 -3.07
CA LEU A 8 -36.33 10.52 -1.90
C LEU A 8 -35.03 10.29 -1.12
N ARG A 9 -33.89 10.12 -1.80
CA ARG A 9 -32.57 10.06 -1.15
C ARG A 9 -32.26 11.34 -0.38
N LEU A 10 -32.50 12.51 -0.96
CA LEU A 10 -32.32 13.79 -0.27
C LEU A 10 -33.24 13.93 0.95
N ILE A 11 -34.48 13.44 0.87
CA ILE A 11 -35.41 13.39 2.00
C ILE A 11 -34.86 12.48 3.11
N TYR A 12 -34.39 11.28 2.77
CA TYR A 12 -33.83 10.35 3.75
C TYR A 12 -32.48 10.82 4.33
N GLU A 13 -31.63 11.49 3.54
CA GLU A 13 -30.40 12.13 4.01
C GLU A 13 -30.71 13.30 4.96
N ALA A 14 -31.74 14.09 4.66
CA ALA A 14 -32.24 15.17 5.51
C ALA A 14 -32.89 14.67 6.81
N LEU A 15 -33.51 13.48 6.79
CA LEU A 15 -34.04 12.79 7.97
C LEU A 15 -32.95 12.09 8.81
N GLY A 16 -31.67 12.23 8.46
CA GLY A 16 -30.57 11.57 9.17
C GLY A 16 -30.53 10.06 8.97
N LEU A 17 -31.40 9.50 8.13
CA LEU A 17 -31.53 8.06 7.93
C LEU A 17 -30.31 7.51 7.18
N PHE A 18 -29.57 8.30 6.40
CA PHE A 18 -28.32 7.86 5.76
C PHE A 18 -27.04 8.45 6.40
N GLN A 19 -27.16 9.21 7.49
CA GLN A 19 -25.99 9.85 8.11
C GLN A 19 -25.18 8.85 8.95
N PHE A 20 -23.86 8.98 8.87
CA PHE A 20 -22.90 8.44 9.83
C PHE A 20 -23.10 9.13 11.19
N ASP A 21 -24.15 8.77 11.93
CA ASP A 21 -24.32 9.28 13.29
C ASP A 21 -24.12 8.18 14.33
N ASN A 22 -23.20 8.45 15.24
CA ASN A 22 -22.73 7.58 16.34
C ASN A 22 -23.76 7.50 17.48
N GLY A 23 -25.06 7.49 17.16
CA GLY A 23 -26.10 7.80 18.14
C GLY A 23 -27.49 7.24 17.85
N ALA A 24 -27.62 5.98 17.40
CA ALA A 24 -28.48 4.94 18.00
C ALA A 24 -29.01 3.87 17.00
N PRO A 25 -29.31 2.64 17.48
CA PRO A 25 -28.93 2.10 18.78
C PRO A 25 -27.80 1.07 18.62
N GLU A 26 -26.81 1.12 19.51
CA GLU A 26 -25.87 0.03 19.82
C GLU A 26 -26.56 -1.33 19.95
N PHE A 27 -27.87 -1.35 20.13
CA PHE A 27 -28.75 -2.50 20.23
C PHE A 27 -28.61 -3.55 19.11
N SER A 28 -28.45 -3.20 17.82
CA SER A 28 -28.25 -4.26 16.80
C SER A 28 -26.89 -4.97 16.96
N LEU A 29 -25.89 -4.24 17.47
CA LEU A 29 -24.58 -4.79 17.83
C LEU A 29 -24.68 -5.63 19.12
N GLN A 30 -25.44 -5.17 20.12
CA GLN A 30 -25.71 -5.92 21.36
C GLN A 30 -26.51 -7.20 21.09
N VAL A 31 -27.54 -7.14 20.24
CA VAL A 31 -28.25 -8.33 19.77
C VAL A 31 -27.28 -9.23 19.01
N ALA A 32 -26.37 -8.69 18.19
CA ALA A 32 -25.37 -9.52 17.52
C ALA A 32 -24.42 -10.29 18.48
N GLU A 33 -24.35 -9.94 19.77
CA GLU A 33 -23.55 -10.63 20.79
C GLU A 33 -24.33 -11.76 21.53
N SER A 34 -25.65 -11.89 21.35
CA SER A 34 -26.46 -12.95 21.99
C SER A 34 -26.53 -14.23 21.14
N GLU A 35 -26.96 -15.36 21.73
CA GLU A 35 -27.29 -16.58 20.98
C GLU A 35 -28.75 -16.53 20.49
N GLN A 36 -28.97 -16.52 19.17
CA GLN A 36 -30.33 -16.48 18.60
C GLN A 36 -30.72 -17.84 18.03
N LEU A 37 -31.70 -18.47 18.67
CA LEU A 37 -32.13 -19.83 18.37
C LEU A 37 -33.14 -19.90 17.20
N THR A 38 -33.94 -18.84 16.97
CA THR A 38 -34.98 -18.82 15.93
C THR A 38 -35.01 -17.50 15.14
N TYR A 39 -35.55 -17.55 13.91
CA TYR A 39 -35.78 -16.35 13.09
C TYR A 39 -36.78 -15.38 13.72
N THR A 40 -37.87 -15.90 14.29
CA THR A 40 -38.91 -15.08 14.95
C THR A 40 -38.33 -14.29 16.11
N ASP A 41 -37.53 -14.94 16.97
CA ASP A 41 -36.93 -14.26 18.13
C ASP A 41 -35.92 -13.20 17.70
N LEU A 42 -35.09 -13.51 16.70
CA LEU A 42 -34.12 -12.56 16.18
C LEU A 42 -34.82 -11.34 15.56
N VAL A 43 -35.81 -11.56 14.68
CA VAL A 43 -36.52 -10.46 14.03
C VAL A 43 -37.31 -9.65 15.05
N ARG A 44 -37.99 -10.28 16.01
CA ARG A 44 -38.66 -9.55 17.09
C ARG A 44 -37.66 -8.69 17.84
N GLN A 45 -36.54 -9.27 18.30
CA GLN A 45 -35.48 -8.50 18.97
C GLN A 45 -35.05 -7.31 18.10
N LEU A 46 -34.72 -7.52 16.83
CA LEU A 46 -34.24 -6.46 15.93
C LEU A 46 -35.27 -5.37 15.60
N THR A 47 -36.58 -5.66 15.67
CA THR A 47 -37.61 -4.82 15.04
C THR A 47 -38.76 -4.38 15.94
N GLU A 48 -38.89 -4.90 17.17
CA GLU A 48 -40.03 -4.65 18.07
C GLU A 48 -40.24 -3.16 18.36
N ASP A 49 -39.16 -2.39 18.53
CA ASP A 49 -39.21 -0.94 18.81
C ASP A 49 -39.10 -0.06 17.55
N LEU A 50 -39.10 -0.64 16.35
CA LEU A 50 -38.90 0.09 15.08
C LEU A 50 -40.22 0.37 14.38
N ALA A 51 -40.45 1.66 14.07
CA ALA A 51 -41.73 2.12 13.55
C ALA A 51 -41.88 1.94 12.04
N SER A 52 -40.78 2.00 11.28
CA SER A 52 -40.81 2.01 9.82
C SER A 52 -40.13 0.81 9.17
N ASP A 53 -40.59 0.43 7.99
CA ASP A 53 -40.03 -0.69 7.22
C ASP A 53 -38.56 -0.47 6.85
N ILE A 54 -38.14 0.79 6.64
CA ILE A 54 -36.74 1.14 6.37
C ILE A 54 -35.85 0.89 7.60
N GLU A 55 -36.32 1.23 8.80
CA GLU A 55 -35.59 0.96 10.04
C GLU A 55 -35.42 -0.54 10.26
N LYS A 56 -36.49 -1.31 10.05
CA LYS A 56 -36.46 -2.78 10.13
C LYS A 56 -35.49 -3.39 9.13
N ALA A 57 -35.57 -2.98 7.86
CA ALA A 57 -34.66 -3.44 6.81
C ALA A 57 -33.20 -3.11 7.13
N ARG A 58 -32.94 -1.91 7.64
CA ARG A 58 -31.60 -1.48 8.06
C ARG A 58 -31.08 -2.28 9.25
N ALA A 59 -31.91 -2.53 10.26
CA ALA A 59 -31.53 -3.32 11.43
C ALA A 59 -31.13 -4.75 11.02
N ILE A 60 -31.90 -5.37 10.12
CA ILE A 60 -31.60 -6.68 9.53
C ILE A 60 -30.28 -6.64 8.74
N TYR A 61 -30.14 -5.68 7.82
CA TYR A 61 -28.93 -5.52 7.01
C TYR A 61 -27.68 -5.36 7.89
N ARG A 62 -27.73 -4.46 8.86
CA ARG A 62 -26.64 -4.21 9.82
C ARG A 62 -26.31 -5.46 10.60
N TRP A 63 -27.31 -6.15 11.16
CA TRP A 63 -27.09 -7.39 11.92
C TRP A 63 -26.37 -8.45 11.08
N ILE A 64 -26.70 -8.58 9.79
CA ILE A 64 -26.00 -9.51 8.90
C ILE A 64 -24.56 -9.05 8.65
N CYS A 65 -24.37 -7.79 8.28
CA CYS A 65 -23.07 -7.31 7.79
C CYS A 65 -22.03 -7.09 8.90
N VAL A 66 -22.43 -6.99 10.17
CA VAL A 66 -21.50 -6.89 11.30
C VAL A 66 -20.93 -8.24 11.76
N LYS A 67 -21.45 -9.37 11.25
CA LYS A 67 -21.06 -10.72 11.68
C LYS A 67 -19.75 -11.15 11.02
N ASP A 68 -18.70 -11.36 11.83
CA ASP A 68 -17.42 -11.85 11.33
C ASP A 68 -17.34 -13.35 11.16
N LEU A 69 -17.75 -13.83 9.99
CA LEU A 69 -17.66 -15.26 9.68
C LEU A 69 -16.22 -15.80 9.71
N ASN A 70 -15.18 -14.96 9.57
CA ASN A 70 -13.79 -15.43 9.68
C ASN A 70 -13.42 -15.81 11.12
N VAL A 71 -14.00 -15.14 12.11
CA VAL A 71 -13.67 -15.30 13.54
C VAL A 71 -14.73 -16.13 14.28
N MET A 72 -15.99 -16.06 13.84
CA MET A 72 -17.09 -16.80 14.47
C MET A 72 -16.86 -18.31 14.44
N GLU A 73 -17.00 -18.94 15.60
CA GLU A 73 -17.02 -20.40 15.73
C GLU A 73 -18.48 -20.85 15.82
N PHE A 74 -18.79 -21.97 15.15
CA PHE A 74 -20.14 -22.52 15.10
C PHE A 74 -20.10 -23.94 15.66
N ALA A 75 -21.07 -24.27 16.52
CA ALA A 75 -21.21 -25.63 17.03
C ALA A 75 -21.54 -26.62 15.90
N ASP A 76 -21.06 -27.86 16.02
CA ASP A 76 -21.27 -28.90 15.01
C ASP A 76 -22.72 -29.40 14.96
N ASN A 77 -23.44 -29.32 16.07
CA ASN A 77 -24.83 -29.74 16.21
C ASN A 77 -25.84 -28.60 15.93
N LEU A 78 -25.39 -27.50 15.32
CA LEU A 78 -26.25 -26.35 15.03
C LEU A 78 -27.34 -26.72 14.02
N VAL A 79 -28.57 -26.37 14.34
CA VAL A 79 -29.71 -26.60 13.44
C VAL A 79 -29.57 -25.72 12.20
N ALA A 80 -29.60 -26.33 11.01
CA ALA A 80 -29.34 -25.65 9.75
C ALA A 80 -30.37 -24.53 9.46
N ASP A 81 -31.65 -24.77 9.74
CA ASP A 81 -32.74 -23.81 9.52
C ASP A 81 -32.89 -22.81 10.68
N THR A 82 -31.80 -22.12 11.02
CA THR A 82 -31.76 -21.05 12.02
C THR A 82 -30.89 -19.90 11.50
N PRO A 83 -30.99 -18.67 12.03
CA PRO A 83 -30.10 -17.58 11.62
C PRO A 83 -28.62 -17.95 11.72
N MET A 84 -28.24 -18.60 12.82
CA MET A 84 -26.87 -19.08 13.05
C MET A 84 -26.51 -20.24 12.11
N GLY A 85 -27.45 -21.14 11.82
CA GLY A 85 -27.29 -22.22 10.85
C GLY A 85 -26.99 -21.71 9.44
N LEU A 86 -27.69 -20.66 9.00
CA LEU A 86 -27.41 -20.01 7.71
C LEU A 86 -26.07 -19.27 7.73
N LEU A 87 -25.72 -18.55 8.79
CA LEU A 87 -24.40 -17.92 8.91
C LEU A 87 -23.27 -18.95 8.85
N ARG A 88 -23.45 -20.13 9.48
CA ARG A 88 -22.55 -21.28 9.35
C ARG A 88 -22.49 -21.76 7.90
N GLY A 89 -23.64 -21.92 7.26
CA GLY A 89 -23.72 -22.31 5.85
C GLY A 89 -23.00 -21.33 4.93
N ILE A 90 -23.12 -20.02 5.15
CA ILE A 90 -22.41 -18.99 4.39
C ILE A 90 -20.89 -19.11 4.59
N LYS A 91 -20.43 -19.31 5.84
CA LYS A 91 -19.02 -19.51 6.14
C LYS A 91 -18.41 -20.70 5.37
N PHE A 92 -19.18 -21.78 5.23
CA PHE A 92 -18.74 -23.00 4.55
C PHE A 92 -19.22 -23.14 3.11
N GLY A 93 -19.86 -22.11 2.55
CA GLY A 93 -20.27 -22.05 1.14
C GLY A 93 -21.49 -22.90 0.75
N THR A 94 -22.32 -23.33 1.70
CA THR A 94 -23.58 -24.05 1.42
C THR A 94 -24.80 -23.14 1.39
N GLU A 95 -24.69 -21.94 1.95
CA GLU A 95 -25.75 -20.93 2.00
C GLU A 95 -25.21 -19.57 1.55
N THR A 96 -26.09 -18.59 1.34
CA THR A 96 -25.72 -17.27 0.81
C THR A 96 -26.36 -16.13 1.61
N TYR A 97 -25.69 -14.97 1.58
CA TYR A 97 -26.18 -13.77 2.27
C TYR A 97 -27.57 -13.30 1.77
N HIS A 98 -27.85 -13.43 0.47
CA HIS A 98 -29.14 -12.99 -0.09
C HIS A 98 -30.32 -13.86 0.38
N VAL A 99 -30.08 -15.16 0.59
CA VAL A 99 -31.09 -16.07 1.18
C VAL A 99 -31.36 -15.70 2.63
N LEU A 100 -30.31 -15.45 3.43
CA LEU A 100 -30.47 -15.05 4.82
C LEU A 100 -31.24 -13.72 4.95
N PHE A 101 -30.86 -12.71 4.16
CA PHE A 101 -31.52 -11.42 4.17
C PHE A 101 -32.99 -11.53 3.77
N MET A 102 -33.28 -12.20 2.65
CA MET A 102 -34.66 -12.44 2.19
C MET A 102 -35.51 -13.18 3.23
N ARG A 103 -34.95 -14.18 3.91
CA ARG A 103 -35.65 -14.91 4.98
C ARG A 103 -35.98 -14.00 6.15
N LEU A 104 -35.01 -13.21 6.63
CA LEU A 104 -35.26 -12.26 7.73
C LEU A 104 -36.29 -11.18 7.35
N CYS A 105 -36.25 -10.67 6.12
CA CYS A 105 -37.29 -9.78 5.60
C CYS A 105 -38.68 -10.41 5.64
N SER A 106 -38.82 -11.68 5.23
CA SER A 106 -40.10 -12.39 5.28
C SER A 106 -40.66 -12.49 6.70
N TYR A 107 -39.82 -12.76 7.70
CA TYR A 107 -40.26 -12.79 9.11
C TYR A 107 -40.60 -11.39 9.65
N ALA A 108 -40.00 -10.34 9.09
CA ALA A 108 -40.28 -8.95 9.44
C ALA A 108 -41.50 -8.36 8.71
N GLY A 109 -42.15 -9.14 7.83
CA GLY A 109 -43.26 -8.68 7.00
C GLY A 109 -42.84 -7.77 5.84
N LEU A 110 -41.56 -7.81 5.44
CA LEU A 110 -41.01 -7.00 4.37
C LEU A 110 -40.99 -7.77 3.05
N HIS A 111 -41.52 -7.17 1.98
CA HIS A 111 -41.41 -7.74 0.64
C HIS A 111 -39.97 -7.62 0.13
N CYS A 112 -39.37 -8.76 -0.20
CA CYS A 112 -38.00 -8.88 -0.68
C CYS A 112 -37.96 -9.88 -1.84
N GLU A 113 -37.28 -9.51 -2.91
CA GLU A 113 -37.11 -10.31 -4.12
C GLU A 113 -35.64 -10.68 -4.32
N GLU A 114 -35.42 -11.84 -4.94
CA GLU A 114 -34.11 -12.30 -5.37
C GLU A 114 -33.83 -11.84 -6.81
N ILE A 115 -32.65 -11.28 -7.04
CA ILE A 115 -32.20 -10.81 -8.36
C ILE A 115 -30.95 -11.58 -8.77
N LYS A 116 -31.03 -12.25 -9.91
CA LYS A 116 -29.89 -12.95 -10.55
C LYS A 116 -29.28 -12.10 -11.64
N GLY A 117 -27.96 -12.12 -11.74
CA GLY A 117 -27.22 -11.32 -12.69
C GLY A 117 -25.74 -11.63 -12.72
N HIS A 118 -24.97 -10.64 -13.18
CA HIS A 118 -23.51 -10.65 -13.18
C HIS A 118 -22.97 -9.47 -12.36
N SER A 119 -21.74 -9.58 -11.89
CA SER A 119 -21.07 -8.48 -11.17
C SER A 119 -19.59 -8.36 -11.48
N LYS A 120 -19.03 -7.15 -11.36
CA LYS A 120 -17.57 -6.93 -11.49
C LYS A 120 -16.83 -7.38 -10.22
N SER A 121 -16.94 -8.66 -9.91
CA SER A 121 -16.46 -9.30 -8.67
C SER A 121 -14.96 -9.65 -8.71
N VAL A 122 -14.49 -10.49 -7.78
CA VAL A 122 -13.07 -10.86 -7.68
C VAL A 122 -12.61 -11.52 -8.98
N GLY A 123 -11.50 -11.04 -9.54
CA GLY A 123 -10.95 -11.53 -10.80
C GLY A 123 -11.47 -10.82 -12.04
N TYR A 124 -12.49 -9.96 -11.93
CA TYR A 124 -12.87 -9.07 -13.03
C TYR A 124 -11.82 -7.98 -13.22
N GLU A 125 -11.46 -7.74 -14.47
CA GLU A 125 -10.54 -6.70 -14.91
C GLU A 125 -11.22 -5.81 -15.97
N PRO A 126 -10.96 -4.49 -16.02
CA PRO A 126 -11.59 -3.60 -16.99
C PRO A 126 -11.41 -4.09 -18.43
N GLY A 127 -12.51 -4.15 -19.19
CA GLY A 127 -12.53 -4.65 -20.56
C GLY A 127 -12.58 -6.17 -20.69
N MET A 128 -12.72 -6.93 -19.59
CA MET A 128 -13.10 -8.34 -19.66
C MET A 128 -14.55 -8.48 -20.14
N LYS A 129 -14.77 -9.47 -20.99
CA LYS A 129 -16.11 -9.91 -21.39
C LYS A 129 -16.68 -10.86 -20.34
N ILE A 130 -17.96 -10.72 -20.08
CA ILE A 130 -18.74 -11.54 -19.17
C ILE A 130 -19.47 -12.59 -20.00
N THR A 131 -19.31 -13.85 -19.62
CA THR A 131 -20.05 -14.97 -20.19
C THR A 131 -21.05 -15.49 -19.17
N PRO A 132 -22.05 -16.29 -19.57
CA PRO A 132 -23.04 -16.83 -18.66
C PRO A 132 -22.43 -17.59 -17.48
N GLU A 133 -21.25 -18.21 -17.63
CA GLU A 133 -20.62 -19.09 -16.62
C GLU A 133 -19.75 -18.33 -15.61
N ILE A 134 -19.33 -17.11 -15.93
CA ILE A 134 -18.39 -16.34 -15.10
C ILE A 134 -19.06 -15.11 -14.49
N PHE A 135 -18.59 -14.75 -13.31
CA PHE A 135 -19.06 -13.55 -12.59
C PHE A 135 -20.55 -13.53 -12.27
N GLN A 136 -21.22 -14.69 -12.30
CA GLN A 136 -22.60 -14.84 -11.81
C GLN A 136 -22.70 -14.37 -10.37
N ASN A 137 -23.79 -13.68 -10.06
CA ASN A 137 -24.06 -13.21 -8.72
C ASN A 137 -25.55 -13.02 -8.48
N THR A 138 -25.92 -12.99 -7.21
CA THR A 138 -27.30 -12.83 -6.76
C THR A 138 -27.36 -11.82 -5.61
N TRP A 139 -28.36 -10.96 -5.63
CA TRP A 139 -28.62 -9.94 -4.62
C TRP A 139 -30.11 -9.78 -4.39
N ASN A 140 -30.51 -8.81 -3.57
CA ASN A 140 -31.91 -8.57 -3.23
C ASN A 140 -32.41 -7.20 -3.69
N ALA A 141 -33.72 -7.10 -3.88
CA ALA A 141 -34.43 -5.84 -3.82
C ALA A 141 -35.53 -5.89 -2.75
N ILE A 142 -35.72 -4.82 -2.01
CA ILE A 142 -36.79 -4.68 -1.02
C ILE A 142 -37.79 -3.62 -1.44
N LEU A 143 -39.07 -3.81 -1.13
CA LEU A 143 -40.12 -2.82 -1.40
C LEU A 143 -40.30 -1.94 -0.15
N ILE A 144 -39.97 -0.65 -0.26
CA ILE A 144 -40.08 0.32 0.82
C ILE A 144 -40.83 1.55 0.30
N GLY A 145 -41.91 1.94 0.99
CA GLY A 145 -42.69 3.12 0.60
C GLY A 145 -43.30 3.07 -0.81
N GLY A 146 -43.48 1.86 -1.37
CA GLY A 146 -43.98 1.63 -2.73
C GLY A 146 -42.91 1.52 -3.81
N ASP A 147 -41.63 1.73 -3.48
CA ASP A 147 -40.51 1.65 -4.42
C ASP A 147 -39.56 0.49 -4.10
N TRP A 148 -39.02 -0.16 -5.13
CA TRP A 148 -37.99 -1.19 -4.99
C TRP A 148 -36.61 -0.56 -4.75
N ARG A 149 -35.83 -1.15 -3.83
CA ARG A 149 -34.50 -0.66 -3.42
C ARG A 149 -33.50 -1.81 -3.39
N LEU A 150 -32.32 -1.59 -3.96
CA LEU A 150 -31.29 -2.62 -4.16
C LEU A 150 -30.44 -2.84 -2.91
N ILE A 151 -30.19 -4.09 -2.55
CA ILE A 151 -29.39 -4.49 -1.38
C ILE A 151 -28.43 -5.60 -1.76
N GLN A 152 -27.16 -5.46 -1.37
CA GLN A 152 -26.14 -6.50 -1.53
C GLN A 152 -25.37 -6.76 -0.23
N CYS A 153 -25.91 -7.64 0.60
CA CYS A 153 -25.32 -8.00 1.90
C CYS A 153 -23.94 -8.66 1.78
N ASN A 154 -23.64 -9.40 0.70
CA ASN A 154 -22.30 -10.01 0.55
C ASN A 154 -21.21 -8.95 0.34
N TRP A 155 -21.51 -7.82 -0.32
CA TRP A 155 -20.56 -6.72 -0.44
C TRP A 155 -20.55 -5.84 0.80
N GLY A 156 -21.70 -5.61 1.44
CA GLY A 156 -21.80 -4.90 2.71
C GLY A 156 -21.05 -5.60 3.86
N ALA A 157 -21.09 -6.93 3.90
CA ALA A 157 -20.42 -7.76 4.89
C ALA A 157 -18.95 -8.05 4.53
N ARG A 158 -18.54 -7.77 3.29
CA ARG A 158 -17.14 -7.96 2.90
C ARG A 158 -16.30 -6.95 3.66
N HIS A 159 -15.45 -7.49 4.52
CA HIS A 159 -14.25 -6.80 4.96
C HIS A 159 -13.61 -6.11 3.76
N LEU A 160 -13.28 -4.84 3.94
CA LEU A 160 -12.26 -4.20 3.13
C LEU A 160 -11.00 -5.03 3.38
N VAL A 161 -10.72 -5.95 2.44
CA VAL A 161 -9.78 -7.04 2.63
C VAL A 161 -8.46 -6.47 3.11
N LEU A 162 -8.26 -6.67 4.40
CA LEU A 162 -6.99 -6.65 5.07
C LEU A 162 -6.16 -7.74 4.39
N SER A 163 -5.06 -7.35 3.76
CA SER A 163 -4.02 -8.32 3.42
C SER A 163 -3.67 -9.10 4.69
N LYS A 164 -3.66 -10.43 4.56
CA LYS A 164 -3.28 -11.40 5.59
C LYS A 164 -2.07 -10.94 6.41
N ASP A 165 -2.32 -10.43 7.60
CA ASP A 165 -1.44 -10.69 8.73
C ASP A 165 -2.05 -11.85 9.52
N LYS A 166 -1.57 -13.06 9.22
CA LYS A 166 -1.57 -14.11 10.22
C LYS A 166 -0.54 -13.69 11.27
N GLU A 167 -0.92 -13.87 12.54
CA GLU A 167 -0.21 -13.55 13.78
C GLU A 167 -0.47 -12.15 14.33
N ASP A 168 -1.63 -11.99 14.98
CA ASP A 168 -1.66 -11.58 16.39
C ASP A 168 -3.02 -11.93 17.00
N ARG A 169 -3.14 -13.20 17.45
CA ARG A 169 -4.09 -13.54 18.50
C ARG A 169 -3.33 -13.31 19.79
N HIS A 170 -3.58 -12.20 20.48
CA HIS A 170 -3.71 -12.08 21.94
C HIS A 170 -3.73 -10.59 22.33
N SER A 171 -4.81 -10.20 23.01
CA SER A 171 -4.86 -9.07 23.95
C SER A 171 -4.80 -7.64 23.37
N SER A 172 -5.96 -7.11 23.01
CA SER A 172 -6.53 -5.89 23.60
C SER A 172 -7.95 -5.72 23.08
N LYS A 173 -8.90 -5.43 23.97
CA LYS A 173 -10.26 -4.98 23.61
C LYS A 173 -10.18 -3.54 23.10
N ASP A 174 -9.39 -3.32 22.06
CA ASP A 174 -9.46 -2.10 21.29
C ASP A 174 -10.68 -2.23 20.38
N HIS A 175 -11.54 -1.22 20.42
CA HIS A 175 -12.76 -1.12 19.62
C HIS A 175 -12.42 -1.21 18.12
N ILE A 176 -12.22 -2.42 17.60
CA ILE A 176 -12.35 -2.72 16.19
C ILE A 176 -13.86 -2.62 15.92
N ARG A 177 -14.34 -1.38 15.73
CA ARG A 177 -15.67 -1.13 15.17
C ARG A 177 -15.69 -1.88 13.85
N TYR A 178 -16.42 -2.98 13.83
CA TYR A 178 -16.63 -3.78 12.65
C TYR A 178 -17.39 -2.92 11.64
N GLN A 179 -16.67 -2.35 10.67
CA GLN A 179 -17.25 -1.45 9.68
C GLN A 179 -17.73 -2.26 8.48
N TYR A 180 -19.04 -2.46 8.42
CA TYR A 180 -19.74 -2.87 7.20
C TYR A 180 -19.81 -1.69 6.22
N ASP A 181 -20.05 -1.98 4.94
CA ASP A 181 -20.13 -0.95 3.90
C ASP A 181 -21.59 -0.59 3.57
N ASP A 182 -22.08 0.47 4.21
CA ASP A 182 -23.47 0.96 4.07
C ASP A 182 -23.82 1.39 2.63
N HIS A 183 -22.83 1.57 1.74
CA HIS A 183 -23.08 1.85 0.32
C HIS A 183 -23.98 0.78 -0.32
N TYR A 184 -23.91 -0.48 0.13
CA TYR A 184 -24.68 -1.59 -0.44
C TYR A 184 -26.07 -1.78 0.23
N PHE A 185 -26.52 -0.84 1.06
CA PHE A 185 -27.88 -0.78 1.60
C PHE A 185 -28.68 0.30 0.87
N MET A 186 -29.69 -0.12 0.10
CA MET A 186 -30.55 0.79 -0.68
C MET A 186 -29.77 1.70 -1.63
N THR A 187 -28.72 1.16 -2.27
CA THR A 187 -27.87 1.88 -3.23
C THR A 187 -28.71 2.45 -4.37
N ASP A 188 -28.40 3.67 -4.80
CA ASP A 188 -29.05 4.25 -5.97
C ASP A 188 -28.78 3.40 -7.24
N PRO A 189 -29.79 3.17 -8.08
CA PRO A 189 -29.65 2.37 -9.30
C PRO A 189 -28.47 2.77 -10.22
N ASP A 190 -28.24 4.08 -10.39
CA ASP A 190 -27.15 4.64 -11.22
C ASP A 190 -25.75 4.33 -10.66
N GLU A 191 -25.62 4.15 -9.34
CA GLU A 191 -24.39 3.74 -8.69
C GLU A 191 -24.26 2.21 -8.70
N PHE A 192 -25.34 1.50 -8.37
CA PHE A 192 -25.35 0.04 -8.26
C PHE A 192 -25.06 -0.66 -9.59
N ILE A 193 -25.59 -0.12 -10.70
CA ILE A 193 -25.37 -0.67 -12.05
C ILE A 193 -23.89 -0.65 -12.46
N GLN A 194 -23.04 0.14 -11.80
CA GLN A 194 -21.60 0.18 -12.10
C GLN A 194 -20.90 -1.13 -11.70
N GLU A 195 -21.46 -1.86 -10.73
CA GLU A 195 -20.92 -3.11 -10.20
C GLU A 195 -21.79 -4.34 -10.47
N PHE A 196 -23.11 -4.20 -10.63
CA PHE A 196 -24.06 -5.32 -10.75
C PHE A 196 -25.03 -5.13 -11.93
N TRP A 197 -25.10 -6.12 -12.81
CA TRP A 197 -25.98 -6.13 -13.99
C TRP A 197 -26.98 -7.29 -13.90
N PRO A 198 -28.30 -7.04 -13.73
CA PRO A 198 -29.32 -8.08 -13.61
C PRO A 198 -29.68 -8.69 -14.96
N HIS A 199 -30.06 -9.98 -14.95
CA HIS A 199 -30.54 -10.68 -16.15
C HIS A 199 -31.88 -10.14 -16.67
N ASP A 200 -32.77 -9.76 -15.75
CA ASP A 200 -34.03 -9.09 -16.08
C ASP A 200 -33.82 -7.57 -16.04
N PRO A 201 -33.94 -6.86 -17.18
CA PRO A 201 -33.72 -5.42 -17.25
C PRO A 201 -34.59 -4.59 -16.31
N LYS A 202 -35.76 -5.09 -15.87
CA LYS A 202 -36.63 -4.36 -14.93
C LYS A 202 -35.93 -4.12 -13.58
N TRP A 203 -35.04 -5.03 -13.19
CA TRP A 203 -34.32 -4.95 -11.92
C TRP A 203 -33.12 -4.02 -11.96
N GLN A 204 -32.82 -3.40 -13.11
CA GLN A 204 -31.87 -2.30 -13.13
C GLN A 204 -32.41 -1.07 -12.42
N LEU A 205 -33.74 -0.91 -12.35
CA LEU A 205 -34.43 0.25 -11.77
C LEU A 205 -33.97 1.59 -12.36
N LEU A 206 -33.37 1.54 -13.57
CA LEU A 206 -32.97 2.70 -14.34
C LEU A 206 -34.12 3.19 -15.22
N PRO A 207 -34.22 4.51 -15.47
CA PRO A 207 -35.16 5.04 -16.46
C PRO A 207 -34.93 4.46 -17.87
N SER A 208 -33.67 4.19 -18.22
CA SER A 208 -33.26 3.52 -19.45
C SER A 208 -32.29 2.39 -19.10
N PRO A 209 -32.73 1.12 -19.12
CA PRO A 209 -31.85 -0.01 -18.89
C PRO A 209 -30.71 -0.10 -19.91
N ILE A 210 -29.54 -0.52 -19.44
CA ILE A 210 -28.35 -0.74 -20.27
C ILE A 210 -28.17 -2.22 -20.61
N THR A 211 -27.56 -2.47 -21.75
CA THR A 211 -27.15 -3.79 -22.22
C THR A 211 -25.94 -4.32 -21.44
N LEU A 212 -25.67 -5.63 -21.54
CA LEU A 212 -24.47 -6.23 -20.94
C LEU A 212 -23.18 -5.62 -21.53
N GLU A 213 -23.18 -5.31 -22.83
CA GLU A 213 -22.02 -4.69 -23.49
C GLU A 213 -21.74 -3.28 -22.96
N GLU A 214 -22.78 -2.48 -22.72
CA GLU A 214 -22.64 -1.16 -22.09
C GLU A 214 -22.14 -1.29 -20.64
N PHE A 215 -22.63 -2.28 -19.88
CA PHE A 215 -22.14 -2.57 -18.53
C PHE A 215 -20.65 -2.93 -18.50
N GLU A 216 -20.20 -3.78 -19.42
CA GLU A 216 -18.78 -4.13 -19.59
C GLU A 216 -17.92 -2.92 -19.98
N ALA A 217 -18.49 -1.96 -20.70
CA ALA A 217 -17.84 -0.73 -21.10
C ALA A 217 -17.75 0.30 -19.96
N LEU A 218 -18.58 0.20 -18.92
CA LEU A 218 -18.52 1.09 -17.75
C LEU A 218 -17.20 0.93 -16.97
N PRO A 219 -16.64 2.01 -16.38
CA PRO A 219 -15.44 1.93 -15.57
C PRO A 219 -15.60 0.94 -14.42
N PHE A 220 -14.48 0.38 -13.97
CA PHE A 220 -14.50 -0.39 -12.73
C PHE A 220 -14.40 0.60 -11.56
N VAL A 221 -15.45 0.66 -10.76
CA VAL A 221 -15.54 1.51 -9.56
C VAL A 221 -15.93 0.66 -8.37
N ARG A 222 -15.62 1.15 -7.18
CA ARG A 222 -16.02 0.56 -5.90
C ARG A 222 -16.74 1.59 -5.05
N SER A 223 -17.47 1.12 -4.03
CA SER A 223 -18.15 1.93 -3.01
C SER A 223 -17.43 3.21 -2.60
N ILE A 224 -16.11 3.17 -2.38
CA ILE A 224 -15.29 4.34 -2.00
C ILE A 224 -15.38 5.50 -2.99
N PHE A 225 -15.53 5.21 -4.27
CA PHE A 225 -15.76 6.23 -5.28
C PHE A 225 -17.01 7.06 -4.99
N PHE A 226 -18.09 6.39 -4.61
CA PHE A 226 -19.37 7.03 -4.30
C PHE A 226 -19.42 7.60 -2.88
N GLN A 227 -18.81 6.94 -1.90
CA GLN A 227 -18.72 7.44 -0.52
C GLN A 227 -18.04 8.81 -0.45
N TYR A 228 -16.98 9.01 -1.25
CA TYR A 228 -16.31 10.30 -1.38
C TYR A 228 -16.93 11.21 -2.45
N LYS A 229 -18.09 10.82 -2.99
CA LYS A 229 -18.87 11.54 -4.01
C LYS A 229 -18.02 11.97 -5.23
N MET A 230 -17.05 11.14 -5.59
CA MET A 230 -16.15 11.40 -6.71
C MET A 230 -16.91 11.24 -8.02
N ARG A 231 -16.48 11.98 -9.05
CA ARG A 231 -17.07 11.92 -10.38
C ARG A 231 -15.99 11.95 -11.45
N PHE A 232 -16.14 11.15 -12.50
CA PHE A 232 -15.24 11.22 -13.64
C PHE A 232 -15.51 12.49 -14.45
N GLU A 233 -14.43 13.19 -14.80
CA GLU A 233 -14.44 14.31 -15.74
C GLU A 233 -13.72 13.87 -17.00
N GLY A 234 -14.41 13.88 -18.15
CA GLY A 234 -13.87 13.34 -19.40
C GLY A 234 -14.18 11.85 -19.59
N HIS A 235 -13.18 10.97 -19.41
CA HIS A 235 -13.30 9.56 -19.82
C HIS A 235 -14.22 8.75 -18.91
N LYS A 236 -15.20 8.06 -19.51
CA LYS A 236 -16.23 7.27 -18.81
C LYS A 236 -16.27 5.81 -19.26
N LEU A 237 -15.23 5.28 -19.89
CA LEU A 237 -15.16 3.87 -20.29
C LEU A 237 -14.11 3.12 -19.48
N ALA A 238 -14.25 1.80 -19.42
CA ALA A 238 -13.31 0.89 -18.75
C ALA A 238 -11.95 0.83 -19.46
N VAL A 239 -11.93 1.08 -20.77
CA VAL A 239 -10.77 0.93 -21.64
C VAL A 239 -10.41 2.27 -22.26
N ILE A 240 -9.18 2.73 -21.98
CA ILE A 240 -8.61 3.97 -22.51
C ILE A 240 -7.55 3.61 -23.54
N ARG A 241 -7.68 4.18 -24.74
CA ARG A 241 -6.63 4.09 -25.77
C ARG A 241 -5.69 5.28 -25.63
N THR A 242 -4.40 5.03 -25.70
CA THR A 242 -3.40 6.10 -25.69
C THR A 242 -3.32 6.77 -27.05
N ASP A 243 -2.75 7.98 -27.09
CA ASP A 243 -2.22 8.54 -28.32
C ASP A 243 -0.97 7.79 -28.82
N ASP A 244 -0.42 8.24 -29.94
CA ASP A 244 0.80 7.68 -30.54
C ASP A 244 2.07 8.01 -29.75
N LYS A 245 2.00 8.81 -28.69
CA LYS A 245 3.09 9.05 -27.73
C LYS A 245 2.88 8.24 -26.44
N GLY A 246 1.89 7.35 -26.40
CA GLY A 246 1.58 6.53 -25.24
C GLY A 246 0.85 7.27 -24.12
N GLY A 247 0.38 8.49 -24.39
CA GLY A 247 -0.33 9.37 -23.46
C GLY A 247 -1.81 9.01 -23.31
N ALA A 248 -2.29 8.95 -22.07
CA ALA A 248 -3.70 8.83 -21.70
C ALA A 248 -3.98 9.63 -20.42
N LYS A 249 -5.19 10.18 -20.28
CA LYS A 249 -5.57 11.02 -19.14
C LYS A 249 -6.81 10.46 -18.44
N ILE A 250 -6.72 10.35 -17.12
CA ILE A 250 -7.86 10.06 -16.22
C ILE A 250 -8.03 11.26 -15.31
N THR A 251 -9.24 11.81 -15.26
CA THR A 251 -9.54 12.98 -14.42
C THR A 251 -10.75 12.68 -13.54
N ILE A 252 -10.60 12.95 -12.25
CA ILE A 252 -11.61 12.71 -11.23
C ILE A 252 -11.81 14.02 -10.47
N ARG A 253 -13.05 14.49 -10.43
CA ARG A 253 -13.47 15.62 -9.61
C ARG A 253 -13.94 15.11 -8.26
N VAL A 254 -13.50 15.76 -7.20
CA VAL A 254 -13.96 15.55 -5.82
C VAL A 254 -14.85 16.71 -5.38
N PRO A 255 -15.74 16.53 -4.39
CA PRO A 255 -16.44 17.65 -3.77
C PRO A 255 -15.46 18.67 -3.18
N GLU A 256 -15.82 19.95 -3.22
CA GLU A 256 -14.97 21.04 -2.72
C GLU A 256 -14.65 20.86 -1.23
N GLU A 257 -15.60 20.35 -0.44
CA GLU A 257 -15.41 20.03 0.98
C GLU A 257 -14.37 18.92 1.24
N HIS A 258 -13.96 18.19 0.22
CA HIS A 258 -13.00 17.09 0.32
C HIS A 258 -11.66 17.35 -0.40
N GLU A 259 -11.52 18.51 -1.04
CA GLU A 259 -10.33 18.91 -1.78
C GLU A 259 -9.03 18.82 -0.96
N ASN A 260 -9.11 19.17 0.32
CA ASN A 260 -7.97 19.19 1.23
C ASN A 260 -7.88 17.96 2.15
N ASP A 261 -8.84 17.04 2.06
CA ASP A 261 -8.88 15.88 2.94
C ASP A 261 -8.67 14.57 2.17
N LEU A 262 -8.85 14.55 0.85
CA LEU A 262 -8.61 13.35 0.06
C LEU A 262 -7.18 13.31 -0.49
N VAL A 263 -6.55 12.14 -0.32
CA VAL A 263 -5.27 11.78 -0.91
C VAL A 263 -5.44 10.59 -1.84
N PHE A 264 -4.68 10.62 -2.92
CA PHE A 264 -4.72 9.59 -3.95
C PHE A 264 -3.39 8.87 -4.08
N PHE A 265 -3.50 7.57 -4.32
CA PHE A 265 -2.40 6.70 -4.66
C PHE A 265 -2.78 5.93 -5.92
N TYR A 266 -1.77 5.44 -6.64
CA TYR A 266 -2.01 4.71 -7.85
C TYR A 266 -0.98 3.61 -8.07
N GLN A 267 -1.37 2.63 -8.89
CA GLN A 267 -0.49 1.58 -9.39
C GLN A 267 -0.69 1.42 -10.89
N LEU A 268 0.42 1.32 -11.62
CA LEU A 268 0.42 0.98 -13.04
C LEU A 268 1.14 -0.36 -13.20
N ARG A 269 0.48 -1.31 -13.86
CA ARG A 269 1.06 -2.64 -14.13
C ARG A 269 0.74 -3.11 -15.53
N PHE A 270 1.53 -4.04 -16.06
CA PHE A 270 1.19 -4.73 -17.29
C PHE A 270 -0.08 -5.56 -17.10
N ALA A 271 -0.94 -5.56 -18.13
CA ALA A 271 -2.15 -6.40 -18.15
C ALA A 271 -1.85 -7.86 -18.54
N ASP A 272 -0.71 -8.08 -19.19
CA ASP A 272 -0.17 -9.41 -19.47
C ASP A 272 0.13 -10.13 -18.15
N LYS A 273 -0.47 -11.31 -17.96
CA LYS A 273 -0.37 -12.09 -16.71
C LYS A 273 1.06 -12.53 -16.43
N ASP A 274 1.85 -12.80 -17.46
CA ASP A 274 3.25 -13.24 -17.31
C ASP A 274 4.14 -12.08 -16.82
N LYS A 275 3.74 -10.85 -17.11
CA LYS A 275 4.40 -9.61 -16.69
C LYS A 275 3.69 -8.91 -15.54
N ALA A 276 2.64 -9.51 -14.97
CA ALA A 276 1.84 -8.86 -13.92
C ALA A 276 2.65 -8.58 -12.64
N LYS A 277 3.74 -9.34 -12.42
CA LYS A 277 4.68 -9.13 -11.31
C LYS A 277 5.79 -8.13 -11.64
N ASP A 278 5.92 -7.74 -12.91
CA ASP A 278 6.93 -6.77 -13.35
C ASP A 278 6.41 -5.37 -13.03
N THR A 279 6.92 -4.80 -11.93
CA THR A 279 6.59 -3.43 -11.51
C THR A 279 7.50 -2.37 -12.14
N SER A 280 8.38 -2.77 -13.06
CA SER A 280 9.36 -1.87 -13.68
C SER A 280 9.56 -2.14 -15.17
N TYR A 281 9.96 -1.11 -15.89
CA TYR A 281 10.41 -1.19 -17.27
C TYR A 281 11.84 -0.66 -17.38
N ARG A 282 12.76 -1.51 -17.84
CA ARG A 282 14.21 -1.20 -17.98
C ARG A 282 14.81 -0.60 -16.70
N GLY A 283 14.47 -1.18 -15.54
CA GLY A 283 14.95 -0.76 -14.23
C GLY A 283 14.24 0.48 -13.64
N SER A 284 13.29 1.08 -14.35
CA SER A 284 12.49 2.20 -13.84
C SER A 284 11.09 1.73 -13.42
N PRO A 285 10.65 2.01 -12.19
CA PRO A 285 9.28 1.70 -11.75
C PRO A 285 8.22 2.26 -12.69
N LEU A 286 7.14 1.52 -12.92
CA LEU A 286 6.06 1.92 -13.82
C LEU A 286 5.32 3.17 -13.33
N GLU A 287 5.32 3.43 -12.04
CA GLU A 287 4.70 4.62 -11.43
C GLU A 287 5.35 5.92 -11.88
N ARG A 288 6.62 5.86 -12.32
CA ARG A 288 7.34 7.01 -12.91
C ARG A 288 6.87 7.35 -14.33
N PHE A 289 5.98 6.55 -14.91
CA PHE A 289 5.31 6.85 -16.18
C PHE A 289 3.92 7.44 -15.98
N VAL A 290 3.59 7.86 -14.76
CA VAL A 290 2.34 8.53 -14.43
C VAL A 290 2.64 9.86 -13.76
N PHE A 291 2.10 10.93 -14.33
CA PHE A 291 2.10 12.25 -13.72
C PHE A 291 0.75 12.48 -13.02
N GLN A 292 0.73 12.37 -11.68
CA GLN A 292 -0.43 12.73 -10.85
C GLN A 292 -0.34 14.19 -10.42
N THR A 293 -1.38 14.97 -10.62
CA THR A 293 -1.51 16.35 -10.13
C THR A 293 -2.91 16.59 -9.58
N MET A 294 -3.04 17.54 -8.64
CA MET A 294 -4.30 17.98 -8.07
C MET A 294 -4.38 19.49 -8.22
N VAL A 295 -5.33 19.98 -9.01
CA VAL A 295 -5.60 21.41 -9.21
C VAL A 295 -7.04 21.66 -8.80
N ASP A 296 -7.22 22.59 -7.87
CA ASP A 296 -8.49 22.77 -7.15
C ASP A 296 -9.01 21.42 -6.64
N ASN A 297 -10.28 21.12 -6.86
CA ASN A 297 -10.93 19.87 -6.52
C ASN A 297 -10.85 18.80 -7.63
N THR A 298 -9.88 18.88 -8.53
CA THR A 298 -9.74 17.92 -9.63
C THR A 298 -8.37 17.25 -9.62
N VAL A 299 -8.36 15.92 -9.42
CA VAL A 299 -7.16 15.09 -9.57
C VAL A 299 -7.05 14.59 -11.00
N THR A 300 -5.85 14.65 -11.56
CA THR A 300 -5.53 14.16 -12.90
C THR A 300 -4.37 13.19 -12.84
N PHE A 301 -4.52 12.04 -13.51
CA PHE A 301 -3.47 11.07 -13.75
C PHE A 301 -3.16 11.04 -15.25
N SER A 302 -1.99 11.53 -15.63
CA SER A 302 -1.51 11.50 -17.02
C SER A 302 -0.53 10.35 -17.19
N VAL A 303 -1.01 9.25 -17.77
CA VAL A 303 -0.26 8.02 -18.01
C VAL A 303 0.47 8.13 -19.34
N HIS A 304 1.77 7.82 -19.36
CA HIS A 304 2.62 7.83 -20.56
C HIS A 304 3.35 6.50 -20.67
N VAL A 305 2.70 5.50 -21.26
CA VAL A 305 3.21 4.12 -21.17
C VAL A 305 4.55 3.95 -21.89
N PRO A 306 5.48 3.13 -21.33
CA PRO A 306 6.85 3.04 -21.84
C PRO A 306 7.02 2.24 -23.14
N THR A 307 6.05 1.42 -23.50
CA THR A 307 6.08 0.52 -24.66
C THR A 307 4.64 0.21 -25.11
N PRO A 308 4.42 -0.11 -26.39
CA PRO A 308 3.15 -0.67 -26.82
C PRO A 308 2.79 -1.90 -25.99
N GLY A 309 1.50 -2.03 -25.68
CA GLY A 309 0.99 -3.06 -24.79
C GLY A 309 -0.30 -2.64 -24.09
N GLN A 310 -0.74 -3.50 -23.17
CA GLN A 310 -1.92 -3.28 -22.36
C GLN A 310 -1.50 -3.20 -20.89
N TYR A 311 -2.13 -2.28 -20.16
CA TYR A 311 -1.82 -1.96 -18.79
C TYR A 311 -3.08 -1.85 -17.96
N PHE A 312 -2.98 -2.07 -16.65
CA PHE A 312 -4.01 -1.70 -15.70
C PHE A 312 -3.52 -0.54 -14.85
N MET A 313 -4.36 0.48 -14.75
CA MET A 313 -4.20 1.63 -13.88
C MET A 313 -5.21 1.52 -12.75
N GLU A 314 -4.71 1.34 -11.52
CA GLU A 314 -5.51 1.24 -10.30
C GLU A 314 -5.35 2.53 -9.50
N ILE A 315 -6.46 3.15 -9.12
CA ILE A 315 -6.49 4.41 -8.36
C ILE A 315 -7.15 4.14 -7.01
N PHE A 316 -6.46 4.52 -5.96
CA PHE A 316 -6.89 4.39 -4.58
C PHE A 316 -7.10 5.79 -3.98
N ALA A 317 -8.11 5.92 -3.13
CA ALA A 317 -8.43 7.17 -2.46
C ALA A 317 -8.56 6.93 -0.95
N ASN A 318 -8.13 7.90 -0.16
CA ASN A 318 -8.33 7.87 1.28
C ASN A 318 -8.54 9.30 1.83
N LYS A 319 -9.33 9.40 2.89
CA LYS A 319 -9.47 10.65 3.65
C LYS A 319 -8.34 10.75 4.68
N ILE A 320 -7.80 11.95 4.86
CA ILE A 320 -6.89 12.31 5.94
C ILE A 320 -7.79 12.55 7.16
N ASP A 321 -7.80 11.62 8.11
CA ASP A 321 -8.50 11.81 9.37
C ASP A 321 -7.76 12.86 10.24
N ASP A 322 -8.49 13.58 11.10
CA ASP A 322 -7.92 14.65 11.95
C ASP A 322 -6.78 14.18 12.86
N SER A 323 -6.71 12.88 13.19
CA SER A 323 -5.58 12.28 13.93
C SER A 323 -4.28 12.19 13.13
N GLY A 324 -4.34 12.32 11.80
CA GLY A 324 -3.18 12.30 10.90
C GLY A 324 -2.64 13.69 10.55
N ARG A 325 -3.26 14.76 11.05
CA ARG A 325 -2.84 16.13 10.69
C ARG A 325 -1.58 16.60 11.40
N VAL A 326 -1.18 15.99 12.52
CA VAL A 326 0.11 16.27 13.17
C VAL A 326 0.55 15.07 14.01
N GLU A 327 1.01 13.96 13.43
CA GLU A 327 1.93 13.07 14.16
C GLU A 327 3.04 12.50 13.26
N GLU A 328 4.23 12.71 13.79
CA GLU A 328 5.57 12.38 13.33
C GLU A 328 5.75 10.87 13.12
N ASN A 329 6.33 10.48 11.98
CA ASN A 329 7.59 9.70 11.93
C ASN A 329 7.76 8.95 10.59
N ASN A 330 8.93 9.17 9.99
CA ASN A 330 9.70 8.27 9.12
C ASN A 330 9.02 7.03 8.54
N ALA A 331 8.91 6.99 7.21
CA ALA A 331 9.21 5.87 6.29
C ALA A 331 8.63 4.46 6.53
N ASN A 332 7.86 4.25 7.58
CA ASN A 332 7.07 3.05 7.87
C ASN A 332 5.71 3.53 8.33
N VAL A 333 4.99 4.21 7.42
CA VAL A 333 3.55 4.25 7.58
C VAL A 333 3.11 2.80 7.49
N ALA A 334 2.56 2.25 8.58
CA ALA A 334 1.73 1.04 8.49
C ALA A 334 0.83 1.24 7.25
N PRO A 335 0.78 0.30 6.30
CA PRO A 335 0.22 0.58 4.98
C PRO A 335 -1.13 1.23 5.20
N PHE A 336 -1.25 2.51 4.81
CA PHE A 336 -2.54 3.16 4.69
C PHE A 336 -3.42 2.12 3.99
N LYS A 337 -4.53 1.71 4.59
CA LYS A 337 -5.42 0.68 4.03
C LYS A 337 -6.15 1.30 2.85
N LEU A 338 -5.41 1.51 1.77
CA LEU A 338 -5.85 2.20 0.57
C LEU A 338 -6.84 1.30 -0.14
N LYS A 339 -8.07 1.79 -0.24
CA LYS A 339 -9.16 1.10 -0.92
C LYS A 339 -9.15 1.52 -2.38
N CYS A 340 -9.19 0.53 -3.28
CA CYS A 340 -9.28 0.79 -4.71
C CYS A 340 -10.59 1.52 -4.97
N ALA A 341 -10.52 2.74 -5.48
CA ALA A 341 -11.68 3.55 -5.82
C ALA A 341 -12.13 3.26 -7.25
N CYS A 342 -11.18 3.19 -8.18
CA CYS A 342 -11.46 2.86 -9.57
C CYS A 342 -10.26 2.24 -10.29
N LYS A 343 -10.55 1.60 -11.42
CA LYS A 343 -9.56 0.89 -12.23
C LYS A 343 -9.88 0.99 -13.73
N PHE A 344 -8.82 1.13 -14.52
CA PHE A 344 -8.90 1.26 -15.98
C PHE A 344 -7.92 0.33 -16.68
N LYS A 345 -8.27 -0.08 -17.89
CA LYS A 345 -7.34 -0.72 -18.82
C LYS A 345 -6.83 0.32 -19.81
N VAL A 346 -5.52 0.50 -19.88
CA VAL A 346 -4.87 1.41 -20.82
C VAL A 346 -4.26 0.59 -21.95
N ILE A 347 -4.59 0.91 -23.20
CA ILE A 347 -4.11 0.21 -24.40
C ILE A 347 -3.29 1.18 -25.25
N CYS A 348 -2.04 0.81 -25.50
CA CYS A 348 -1.16 1.49 -26.45
C CYS A 348 -0.84 0.54 -27.61
N GLU A 349 -1.34 0.87 -28.80
CA GLU A 349 -1.10 0.08 -30.01
C GLU A 349 0.24 0.42 -30.65
N THR A 350 0.60 1.71 -30.67
CA THR A 350 1.81 2.22 -31.31
C THR A 350 2.45 3.31 -30.45
N LEU A 351 3.79 3.37 -30.48
CA LEU A 351 4.56 4.39 -29.79
C LEU A 351 5.56 5.05 -30.76
N SER A 352 5.38 6.34 -30.97
CA SER A 352 6.27 7.22 -31.71
C SER A 352 7.37 7.72 -30.76
N GLY A 353 8.59 7.26 -31.00
CA GLY A 353 9.75 7.62 -30.18
C GLY A 353 9.90 6.80 -28.90
N LYS A 354 10.87 7.22 -28.07
CA LYS A 354 11.17 6.57 -26.79
C LYS A 354 10.53 7.37 -25.67
N MET A 355 9.69 6.72 -24.87
CA MET A 355 9.16 7.31 -23.65
C MET A 355 10.16 7.16 -22.50
N HIS A 356 10.35 8.24 -21.74
CA HIS A 356 11.27 8.28 -20.61
C HIS A 356 10.49 8.41 -19.30
N PRO A 357 10.94 7.76 -18.22
CA PRO A 357 10.30 7.91 -16.91
C PRO A 357 10.49 9.34 -16.40
N LEU A 358 9.53 9.86 -15.64
CA LEU A 358 9.66 11.11 -14.89
C LEU A 358 10.87 11.07 -13.95
N PRO A 359 11.51 12.21 -13.63
CA PRO A 359 12.61 12.28 -12.66
C PRO A 359 12.29 11.56 -11.35
N ASN A 360 13.32 10.94 -10.75
CA ASN A 360 13.18 10.15 -9.53
C ASN A 360 13.03 11.06 -8.29
N CYS A 361 11.86 11.66 -8.17
CA CYS A 361 11.41 12.50 -7.05
C CYS A 361 10.69 11.68 -5.98
N ALA A 362 10.32 12.32 -4.87
CA ALA A 362 9.51 11.68 -3.84
C ALA A 362 8.15 11.21 -4.41
N ALA A 363 7.59 10.15 -3.83
CA ALA A 363 6.27 9.63 -4.23
C ALA A 363 5.13 10.63 -3.91
N GLY A 364 4.02 10.49 -4.64
CA GLY A 364 2.83 11.32 -4.51
C GLY A 364 2.65 12.33 -5.64
N GLU A 365 1.72 13.26 -5.44
CA GLU A 365 1.31 14.28 -6.41
C GLU A 365 2.40 15.32 -6.73
N TRP A 366 2.38 15.80 -7.97
CA TRP A 366 3.16 16.92 -8.46
C TRP A 366 2.38 18.24 -8.26
N GLY A 367 3.13 19.32 -8.11
CA GLY A 367 2.60 20.66 -7.88
C GLY A 367 2.50 21.05 -6.40
N PRO A 368 2.02 22.26 -6.12
CA PRO A 368 2.01 22.86 -4.79
C PRO A 368 0.95 22.30 -3.85
N LYS A 369 -0.06 21.58 -4.35
CA LYS A 369 -1.27 21.25 -3.57
C LYS A 369 -0.98 20.52 -2.26
N LYS A 370 -0.02 19.58 -2.27
CA LYS A 370 0.45 18.89 -1.06
C LYS A 370 1.00 19.87 -0.01
N ALA A 371 1.78 20.86 -0.44
CA ALA A 371 2.35 21.86 0.46
C ALA A 371 1.27 22.78 1.05
N GLN A 372 0.27 23.15 0.25
CA GLN A 372 -0.89 23.92 0.70
C GLN A 372 -1.69 23.13 1.75
N ARG A 373 -2.00 21.87 1.44
CA ARG A 373 -2.80 20.98 2.28
C ARG A 373 -2.17 20.71 3.64
N HIS A 374 -0.88 20.36 3.67
CA HIS A 374 -0.22 19.88 4.89
C HIS A 374 0.60 20.94 5.64
N PHE A 375 1.01 22.01 4.97
CA PHE A 375 1.89 23.03 5.55
C PHE A 375 1.31 24.45 5.43
N GLY A 376 0.18 24.64 4.75
CA GLY A 376 -0.37 25.96 4.43
C GLY A 376 0.53 26.80 3.53
N ILE A 377 1.56 26.21 2.92
CA ILE A 377 2.51 26.90 2.05
C ILE A 377 1.85 27.09 0.69
N ILE A 378 1.68 28.34 0.27
CA ILE A 378 1.01 28.70 -0.97
C ILE A 378 2.00 29.34 -1.95
N PRO A 379 1.96 29.04 -3.25
CA PRO A 379 2.71 29.78 -4.25
C PRO A 379 2.40 31.29 -4.17
N ALA A 380 3.45 32.11 -4.15
CA ALA A 380 3.37 33.57 -4.21
C ALA A 380 3.48 33.99 -5.68
N ILE A 381 2.42 33.70 -6.43
CA ILE A 381 2.39 33.95 -7.88
C ILE A 381 2.34 35.46 -8.12
N SER A 382 3.21 35.94 -9.01
CA SER A 382 3.24 37.35 -9.43
C SER A 382 2.00 37.67 -10.28
N ALA A 383 1.35 38.80 -10.03
CA ALA A 383 0.24 39.31 -10.85
C ALA A 383 0.63 39.58 -12.32
N ALA A 384 1.94 39.56 -12.64
CA ALA A 384 2.48 39.76 -13.98
C ALA A 384 2.69 38.45 -14.79
N ALA A 385 2.46 37.27 -14.22
CA ALA A 385 2.59 36.00 -14.94
C ALA A 385 1.46 35.84 -15.99
N SER A 386 1.79 35.30 -17.16
CA SER A 386 0.79 35.00 -18.18
C SER A 386 -0.18 33.91 -17.69
N THR A 387 -1.41 33.88 -18.21
CA THR A 387 -2.43 32.88 -17.84
C THR A 387 -1.94 31.44 -18.04
N SER A 388 -1.11 31.18 -19.06
CA SER A 388 -0.52 29.85 -19.30
C SER A 388 0.58 29.47 -18.30
N GLU A 389 1.42 30.42 -17.90
CA GLU A 389 2.45 30.18 -16.87
C GLU A 389 1.80 29.94 -15.50
N PHE A 390 0.75 30.69 -15.20
CA PHE A 390 -0.07 30.54 -13.99
C PHE A 390 -0.64 29.12 -13.87
N GLU A 391 -1.25 28.59 -14.93
CA GLU A 391 -1.81 27.24 -14.93
C GLU A 391 -0.73 26.15 -14.84
N MET A 392 0.40 26.34 -15.51
CA MET A 392 1.53 25.40 -15.46
C MET A 392 2.14 25.28 -14.06
N GLU A 393 2.28 26.39 -13.33
CA GLU A 393 2.76 26.38 -11.95
C GLU A 393 1.78 25.66 -11.01
N ARG A 394 0.48 25.88 -11.18
CA ARG A 394 -0.57 25.19 -10.39
C ARG A 394 -0.58 23.68 -10.64
N VAL A 395 -0.35 23.26 -11.88
CA VAL A 395 -0.25 21.85 -12.27
C VAL A 395 1.05 21.19 -11.76
N GLY A 396 2.08 21.98 -11.47
CA GLY A 396 3.39 21.49 -11.09
C GLY A 396 4.26 21.06 -12.27
N MET A 397 3.99 21.56 -13.47
CA MET A 397 4.77 21.30 -14.68
C MET A 397 5.18 22.61 -15.32
N LEU A 398 6.47 22.90 -15.29
CA LEU A 398 7.06 24.15 -15.72
C LEU A 398 7.86 23.93 -17.00
N THR A 399 7.77 24.85 -17.95
CA THR A 399 8.66 24.88 -19.12
C THR A 399 9.46 26.16 -19.05
N VAL A 400 10.79 26.04 -19.02
CA VAL A 400 11.72 27.16 -18.80
C VAL A 400 12.92 27.03 -19.72
N GLU A 401 13.71 28.09 -19.81
CA GLU A 401 15.02 28.08 -20.45
C GLU A 401 16.11 28.00 -19.38
N ASP A 402 16.70 29.12 -19.01
CA ASP A 402 17.98 29.18 -18.29
C ASP A 402 17.84 28.98 -16.76
N ASN A 403 16.93 29.73 -16.14
CA ASN A 403 16.74 29.74 -14.70
C ASN A 403 15.26 29.64 -14.34
N LEU A 404 15.00 29.19 -13.12
CA LEU A 404 13.68 29.14 -12.52
C LEU A 404 13.72 29.85 -11.17
N GLU A 405 12.77 30.75 -10.94
CA GLU A 405 12.50 31.33 -9.63
C GLU A 405 11.08 30.95 -9.21
N LEU A 406 10.93 30.24 -8.08
CA LEU A 406 9.64 29.97 -7.45
C LEU A 406 9.57 30.69 -6.11
N LYS A 407 8.45 31.36 -5.85
CA LYS A 407 8.21 32.06 -4.58
C LYS A 407 7.03 31.42 -3.86
N PHE A 408 7.15 31.24 -2.56
CA PHE A 408 6.11 30.67 -1.72
C PHE A 408 5.87 31.55 -0.51
N ARG A 409 4.60 31.81 -0.19
CA ARG A 409 4.20 32.40 1.08
C ARG A 409 4.03 31.29 2.11
N THR A 410 4.69 31.44 3.26
CA THR A 410 4.69 30.48 4.35
C THR A 410 3.90 31.04 5.54
N PRO A 411 2.97 30.27 6.13
CA PRO A 411 2.16 30.74 7.26
C PRO A 411 2.95 30.77 8.58
N HIS A 412 3.99 29.96 8.68
CA HIS A 412 4.87 29.85 9.84
C HIS A 412 6.33 29.82 9.38
N PRO A 413 7.29 30.08 10.27
CA PRO A 413 8.71 29.89 9.96
C PRO A 413 9.03 28.40 9.76
N TYR A 414 9.53 28.04 8.58
CA TYR A 414 10.01 26.69 8.27
C TYR A 414 11.49 26.69 7.94
N GLN A 415 12.15 25.57 8.17
CA GLN A 415 13.42 25.22 7.54
C GLN A 415 13.13 24.43 6.26
N PHE A 416 13.77 24.83 5.17
CA PHE A 416 13.59 24.22 3.87
C PHE A 416 14.85 23.52 3.38
N VAL A 417 14.66 22.44 2.62
CA VAL A 417 15.69 21.80 1.80
C VAL A 417 15.07 21.52 0.44
N ALA A 418 15.80 21.79 -0.64
CA ALA A 418 15.40 21.45 -1.98
C ALA A 418 16.41 20.49 -2.62
N LYS A 419 15.90 19.61 -3.49
CA LYS A 419 16.71 18.65 -4.24
C LYS A 419 16.30 18.64 -5.70
N LEU A 420 17.27 18.86 -6.58
CA LEU A 420 17.09 18.78 -8.02
C LEU A 420 17.47 17.37 -8.48
N ARG A 421 16.66 16.81 -9.37
CA ARG A 421 16.76 15.44 -9.88
C ARG A 421 16.77 15.48 -11.39
N MET A 422 17.69 14.75 -12.01
CA MET A 422 17.69 14.49 -13.44
C MET A 422 17.96 13.00 -13.64
N ASN A 423 17.26 12.37 -14.58
CA ASN A 423 17.50 10.96 -14.87
C ASN A 423 18.95 10.72 -15.26
N HIS A 424 19.52 9.65 -14.72
CA HIS A 424 20.91 9.25 -14.97
C HIS A 424 21.95 10.26 -14.46
N VAL A 425 21.61 11.13 -13.51
CA VAL A 425 22.55 12.06 -12.87
C VAL A 425 22.50 11.87 -11.36
N ASP A 426 23.66 11.88 -10.69
CA ASP A 426 23.68 11.89 -9.23
C ASP A 426 23.14 13.23 -8.71
N SER A 427 22.14 13.16 -7.84
CA SER A 427 21.51 14.35 -7.25
C SER A 427 22.49 15.27 -6.52
N LYS A 428 23.57 14.74 -5.94
CA LYS A 428 24.59 15.58 -5.27
C LYS A 428 25.32 16.51 -6.25
N THR A 429 25.48 16.08 -7.50
CA THR A 429 26.06 16.92 -8.55
C THR A 429 25.16 18.10 -8.92
N LEU A 430 23.85 18.00 -8.61
CA LEU A 430 22.86 19.03 -8.89
C LEU A 430 22.63 20.00 -7.71
N ASP A 431 23.10 19.66 -6.51
CA ASP A 431 22.92 20.49 -5.30
C ASP A 431 23.45 21.94 -5.46
N PRO A 432 24.60 22.21 -6.13
CA PRO A 432 25.11 23.58 -6.30
C PRO A 432 24.24 24.49 -7.18
N PHE A 433 23.30 23.92 -7.93
CA PHE A 433 22.44 24.66 -8.87
C PHE A 433 21.15 25.16 -8.23
N ILE A 434 21.01 24.99 -6.91
CA ILE A 434 19.82 25.38 -6.14
C ILE A 434 20.24 26.40 -5.10
N ASN A 435 19.53 27.51 -5.04
CA ASN A 435 19.67 28.49 -3.97
C ASN A 435 18.31 28.73 -3.31
N LEU A 436 18.30 28.71 -1.98
CA LEU A 436 17.11 28.93 -1.16
C LEU A 436 17.33 30.18 -0.31
N THR A 437 16.44 31.16 -0.43
CA THR A 437 16.41 32.31 0.47
C THR A 437 15.06 32.39 1.17
N SER A 438 15.07 32.79 2.44
CA SER A 438 13.86 32.96 3.21
C SER A 438 13.88 34.32 3.88
N GLU A 439 12.99 35.21 3.42
CA GLU A 439 12.87 36.58 3.90
C GLU A 439 11.45 36.79 4.44
N GLY A 440 11.34 36.98 5.75
CA GLY A 440 10.05 37.10 6.42
C GLY A 440 9.19 35.85 6.20
N ALA A 441 8.05 36.04 5.52
CA ALA A 441 7.09 34.97 5.21
C ALA A 441 7.22 34.46 3.75
N ILE A 442 8.29 34.80 3.04
CA ILE A 442 8.52 34.40 1.65
C ILE A 442 9.73 33.48 1.57
N LEU A 443 9.52 32.27 1.05
CA LEU A 443 10.58 31.39 0.55
C LEU A 443 10.77 31.67 -0.94
N THR A 444 12.00 31.92 -1.36
CA THR A 444 12.39 31.95 -2.77
C THR A 444 13.29 30.76 -3.07
N VAL A 445 12.91 29.99 -4.09
CA VAL A 445 13.66 28.86 -4.62
C VAL A 445 14.17 29.25 -5.99
N TYR A 446 15.48 29.48 -6.09
CA TYR A 446 16.14 29.79 -7.35
C TYR A 446 16.89 28.56 -7.84
N VAL A 447 16.71 28.21 -9.11
CA VAL A 447 17.37 27.08 -9.76
C VAL A 447 18.03 27.55 -11.04
N SER A 448 19.34 27.38 -11.16
CA SER A 448 20.09 27.59 -12.40
C SER A 448 20.26 26.28 -13.13
N LEU A 449 19.64 26.10 -14.28
CA LEU A 449 19.61 24.79 -14.94
C LEU A 449 20.92 24.58 -15.71
N PRO A 450 21.66 23.48 -15.44
CA PRO A 450 22.98 23.29 -16.03
C PRO A 450 22.94 22.95 -17.52
N GLN A 451 21.90 22.26 -17.99
CA GLN A 451 21.76 21.83 -19.37
C GLN A 451 20.29 21.60 -19.74
N PRO A 452 19.91 21.61 -21.03
CA PRO A 452 18.56 21.22 -21.45
C PRO A 452 18.19 19.81 -21.03
N GLY A 453 16.92 19.60 -20.72
CA GLY A 453 16.38 18.31 -20.30
C GLY A 453 15.25 18.43 -19.30
N GLN A 454 14.85 17.28 -18.76
CA GLN A 454 13.77 17.19 -17.79
C GLN A 454 14.31 16.99 -16.37
N TYR A 455 13.87 17.84 -15.46
CA TYR A 455 14.28 17.87 -14.07
C TYR A 455 13.08 17.74 -13.14
N GLY A 456 13.32 17.21 -11.96
CA GLY A 456 12.36 17.22 -10.86
C GLY A 456 12.95 17.99 -9.69
N LEU A 457 12.18 18.94 -9.15
CA LEU A 457 12.56 19.72 -7.98
C LEU A 457 11.72 19.25 -6.79
N ASP A 458 12.32 18.54 -5.84
CA ASP A 458 11.69 18.21 -4.56
C ASP A 458 11.92 19.35 -3.56
N ILE A 459 10.88 19.78 -2.83
CA ILE A 459 10.97 20.75 -1.73
C ILE A 459 10.50 20.06 -0.45
N PHE A 460 11.34 20.09 0.57
CA PHE A 460 11.09 19.56 1.91
C PHE A 460 11.00 20.70 2.91
N ALA A 461 10.12 20.55 3.91
CA ALA A 461 9.87 21.53 4.95
C ALA A 461 9.85 20.88 6.32
N ARG A 462 10.28 21.64 7.33
CA ARG A 462 10.17 21.31 8.75
C ARG A 462 9.93 22.59 9.55
N PRO A 463 9.00 22.64 10.52
CA PRO A 463 8.80 23.82 11.35
C PRO A 463 10.11 24.28 12.03
N LYS A 464 10.38 25.58 12.04
CA LYS A 464 11.58 26.13 12.67
C LYS A 464 11.46 25.99 14.19
N GLY A 465 12.44 25.33 14.82
CA GLY A 465 12.41 25.01 16.25
C GLY A 465 11.82 23.64 16.58
N ALA A 466 11.43 22.84 15.59
CA ALA A 466 11.10 21.43 15.82
C ALA A 466 12.33 20.67 16.37
N PRO A 467 12.13 19.67 17.26
CA PRO A 467 13.22 18.86 17.80
C PRO A 467 14.04 18.19 16.69
N ASP A 468 15.32 17.88 16.96
CA ASP A 468 16.20 17.21 15.98
C ASP A 468 15.71 15.82 15.56
N THR A 469 14.82 15.20 16.32
CA THR A 469 14.14 13.94 15.96
C THR A 469 13.13 14.10 14.82
N HIS A 470 12.64 15.33 14.58
CA HIS A 470 11.69 15.62 13.53
C HIS A 470 12.40 15.69 12.18
N THR A 471 12.11 14.74 11.29
CA THR A 471 12.72 14.70 9.95
C THR A 471 12.04 15.68 8.99
N LEU A 472 12.78 16.10 7.97
CA LEU A 472 12.24 16.92 6.89
C LEU A 472 11.12 16.15 6.16
N SER A 473 9.94 16.77 6.09
CA SER A 473 8.80 16.20 5.39
C SER A 473 8.70 16.76 3.98
N HIS A 474 8.37 15.92 3.00
CA HIS A 474 8.21 16.37 1.61
C HIS A 474 6.98 17.26 1.47
N ALA A 475 7.21 18.53 1.13
CA ALA A 475 6.16 19.54 0.97
C ALA A 475 5.54 19.46 -0.43
N CYS A 476 6.32 19.67 -1.49
CA CYS A 476 5.84 19.63 -2.87
C CYS A 476 6.98 19.31 -3.85
N LYS A 477 6.62 19.05 -5.11
CA LYS A 477 7.59 18.84 -6.20
C LYS A 477 7.10 19.40 -7.53
N TYR A 478 8.04 19.78 -8.39
CA TYR A 478 7.76 20.31 -9.72
C TYR A 478 8.51 19.55 -10.79
N LEU A 479 7.84 19.27 -11.91
CA LEU A 479 8.46 18.80 -13.14
C LEU A 479 8.90 20.02 -13.95
N ILE A 480 10.17 20.08 -14.33
CA ILE A 480 10.75 21.22 -15.05
C ILE A 480 11.28 20.71 -16.39
N ASN A 481 10.73 21.22 -17.48
CA ASN A 481 11.20 21.00 -18.84
C ASN A 481 12.09 22.18 -19.24
N CYS A 482 13.41 22.00 -19.14
CA CYS A 482 14.40 22.96 -19.58
C CYS A 482 14.65 22.80 -21.08
N THR A 483 14.29 23.84 -21.86
CA THR A 483 14.37 23.80 -23.33
C THR A 483 15.70 24.32 -23.87
N LYS A 484 16.34 25.27 -23.16
CA LYS A 484 17.58 25.93 -23.56
C LYS A 484 18.31 26.47 -22.34
N VAL A 485 19.65 26.47 -22.36
CA VAL A 485 20.50 27.09 -21.30
C VAL A 485 21.52 27.98 -22.00
N GLU A 486 21.78 29.18 -21.48
CA GLU A 486 22.74 30.11 -22.09
C GLU A 486 24.19 29.64 -21.88
N SER A 487 24.53 29.20 -20.67
CA SER A 487 25.85 28.72 -20.29
C SER A 487 25.81 27.24 -19.87
N MET A 488 25.87 26.35 -20.86
CA MET A 488 25.72 24.91 -20.63
C MET A 488 26.90 24.32 -19.84
N VAL A 489 26.59 23.72 -18.69
CA VAL A 489 27.48 22.86 -17.91
C VAL A 489 27.14 21.40 -18.24
N HIS A 490 28.03 20.72 -18.96
CA HIS A 490 27.84 19.31 -19.29
C HIS A 490 27.99 18.44 -18.05
N ILE A 491 26.87 17.92 -17.56
CA ILE A 491 26.86 16.98 -16.44
C ILE A 491 26.88 15.55 -17.00
N PRO A 492 27.93 14.75 -16.71
CA PRO A 492 28.02 13.38 -17.20
C PRO A 492 26.82 12.55 -16.77
N LYS A 493 26.15 11.93 -17.74
CA LYS A 493 25.10 10.96 -17.47
C LYS A 493 25.74 9.61 -17.13
N ILE A 494 25.28 9.01 -16.04
CA ILE A 494 25.63 7.66 -15.63
C ILE A 494 24.90 6.69 -16.57
N PRO A 495 25.60 5.79 -17.29
CA PRO A 495 24.97 4.91 -18.27
C PRO A 495 23.80 4.09 -17.70
N PRO A 496 22.75 3.79 -18.49
CA PRO A 496 21.61 2.98 -18.05
C PRO A 496 22.00 1.58 -17.54
N SER A 497 23.15 1.03 -17.97
CA SER A 497 23.70 -0.24 -17.46
C SER A 497 24.19 -0.15 -16.01
N ALA A 498 24.40 1.05 -15.47
CA ALA A 498 24.60 1.26 -14.04
C ALA A 498 23.29 1.23 -13.24
N THR A 499 22.14 1.14 -13.92
CA THR A 499 20.79 1.11 -13.30
C THR A 499 19.93 -0.08 -13.73
N ALA A 500 20.27 -0.78 -14.83
CA ALA A 500 19.53 -1.93 -15.36
C ALA A 500 20.06 -3.28 -14.85
N ASP A 501 21.32 -3.34 -14.41
CA ASP A 501 21.69 -4.19 -13.29
C ASP A 501 21.99 -3.17 -12.20
N GLY A 502 21.11 -3.07 -11.20
CA GLY A 502 21.19 -2.00 -10.22
C GLY A 502 22.63 -1.89 -9.75
N SER A 503 23.28 -0.75 -9.95
CA SER A 503 24.54 -0.47 -9.28
C SER A 503 24.21 -0.38 -7.78
N LYS A 504 24.10 -1.54 -7.15
CA LYS A 504 25.20 -2.02 -6.35
C LYS A 504 26.52 -1.40 -6.90
N ARG A 505 26.82 -0.15 -6.54
CA ARG A 505 28.02 0.04 -5.70
C ARG A 505 27.94 -1.13 -4.78
N SER A 506 28.73 -2.18 -5.05
CA SER A 506 28.49 -3.50 -4.50
C SER A 506 28.04 -3.29 -3.06
N ARG A 507 26.77 -3.65 -2.74
CA ARG A 507 26.23 -3.50 -1.37
C ARG A 507 27.22 -4.08 -0.36
N PHE A 508 28.11 -4.93 -0.87
CA PHE A 508 29.26 -5.56 -0.27
C PHE A 508 30.58 -4.94 -0.77
N GLY A 509 31.40 -4.42 0.13
CA GLY A 509 32.70 -3.86 -0.19
C GLY A 509 33.06 -2.70 0.73
N PRO A 510 34.24 -2.11 0.54
CA PRO A 510 34.62 -0.90 1.26
C PRO A 510 33.71 0.26 0.82
N THR A 511 33.31 1.06 1.79
CA THR A 511 32.72 2.39 1.56
C THR A 511 33.83 3.44 1.57
N PRO A 512 33.58 4.70 1.15
CA PRO A 512 34.56 5.78 1.28
C PRO A 512 35.12 5.94 2.71
N ALA A 513 34.28 5.71 3.73
CA ALA A 513 34.69 5.79 5.13
C ALA A 513 35.73 4.71 5.52
N PHE A 514 35.81 3.58 4.80
CA PHE A 514 36.84 2.57 5.02
C PHE A 514 38.24 3.11 4.70
N ASP A 515 38.35 3.77 3.55
CA ASP A 515 39.61 4.33 3.06
C ASP A 515 39.97 5.61 3.82
N GLU A 516 39.00 6.47 4.12
CA GLU A 516 39.17 7.70 4.92
C GLU A 516 39.67 7.42 6.34
N LEU A 517 39.25 6.30 6.93
CA LEU A 517 39.71 5.85 8.25
C LEU A 517 40.98 4.98 8.18
N GLY A 518 41.53 4.77 6.98
CA GLY A 518 42.78 4.04 6.74
C GLY A 518 42.72 2.56 7.08
N LEU A 519 41.53 1.95 7.06
CA LEU A 519 41.33 0.54 7.37
C LEU A 519 41.84 -0.36 6.23
N LYS A 520 42.33 -1.56 6.57
CA LYS A 520 42.78 -2.53 5.56
C LYS A 520 42.29 -3.94 5.90
N LEU A 521 41.90 -4.70 4.89
CA LEU A 521 41.51 -6.11 5.01
C LEU A 521 42.77 -6.99 4.97
N VAL A 522 42.94 -7.90 5.95
CA VAL A 522 44.16 -8.73 6.07
C VAL A 522 43.81 -10.19 6.35
N PRO A 523 44.01 -11.15 5.42
CA PRO A 523 44.45 -10.94 4.05
C PRO A 523 43.39 -10.24 3.21
N GLN A 524 43.79 -9.68 2.08
CA GLN A 524 42.85 -9.16 1.09
C GLN A 524 41.87 -10.25 0.67
N ARG A 525 40.57 -9.94 0.63
CA ARG A 525 39.50 -10.85 0.25
C ARG A 525 38.40 -10.12 -0.51
N GLU A 526 37.68 -10.86 -1.35
CA GLU A 526 36.49 -10.35 -2.00
C GLU A 526 35.37 -10.08 -0.98
N PRO A 527 34.53 -9.04 -1.19
CA PRO A 527 33.41 -8.76 -0.32
C PRO A 527 32.33 -9.85 -0.29
N LYS A 528 32.33 -10.75 -1.29
CA LYS A 528 31.44 -11.90 -1.37
C LYS A 528 32.25 -13.16 -1.08
N ILE A 529 31.96 -13.81 0.05
CA ILE A 529 32.70 -14.96 0.54
C ILE A 529 31.79 -16.19 0.46
N ARG A 530 32.22 -17.23 -0.25
CA ARG A 530 31.55 -18.54 -0.22
C ARG A 530 32.29 -19.47 0.75
N VAL A 531 31.55 -20.11 1.63
CA VAL A 531 32.12 -21.04 2.63
C VAL A 531 31.36 -22.36 2.64
N GLY A 532 32.11 -23.47 2.60
CA GLY A 532 31.57 -24.82 2.79
C GLY A 532 31.45 -25.22 4.27
N LYS A 533 32.26 -24.59 5.13
CA LYS A 533 32.23 -24.78 6.59
C LYS A 533 31.41 -23.68 7.26
N ASN A 534 30.82 -23.99 8.41
CA ASN A 534 29.99 -23.06 9.18
C ASN A 534 30.78 -21.98 9.94
N LYS A 535 32.08 -21.77 9.67
CA LYS A 535 32.91 -20.76 10.34
C LYS A 535 33.81 -20.03 9.35
N THR A 536 34.01 -18.73 9.56
CA THR A 536 34.98 -17.92 8.81
C THR A 536 35.45 -16.74 9.66
N ASN A 537 36.69 -16.29 9.41
CA ASN A 537 37.26 -15.10 10.08
C ASN A 537 37.40 -13.96 9.08
N ILE A 538 37.09 -12.74 9.52
CA ILE A 538 37.32 -11.49 8.80
C ILE A 538 38.16 -10.58 9.68
N ASP A 539 39.32 -10.18 9.18
CA ASP A 539 40.35 -9.47 9.95
C ASP A 539 40.58 -8.09 9.34
N ILE A 540 40.38 -7.04 10.15
CA ILE A 540 40.56 -5.64 9.75
C ILE A 540 41.75 -5.05 10.48
N GLN A 541 42.79 -4.67 9.75
CA GLN A 541 43.89 -3.87 10.26
C GLN A 541 43.42 -2.44 10.46
N THR A 542 43.60 -1.93 11.67
CA THR A 542 43.37 -0.53 12.01
C THR A 542 44.71 0.23 11.99
N PRO A 543 44.76 1.49 11.49
CA PRO A 543 45.97 2.31 11.50
C PRO A 543 46.25 2.93 12.88
N SER A 544 45.28 2.90 13.80
CA SER A 544 45.41 3.44 15.15
C SER A 544 44.60 2.61 16.14
N SER A 545 45.15 2.39 17.33
CA SER A 545 44.45 1.76 18.45
C SER A 545 43.20 2.54 18.88
N LYS A 546 43.07 3.81 18.49
CA LYS A 546 41.93 4.70 18.77
C LYS A 546 40.73 4.52 17.81
N ILE A 547 40.77 3.56 16.89
CA ILE A 547 39.60 3.21 16.08
C ILE A 547 38.84 2.08 16.76
N VAL A 548 37.54 2.29 16.94
CA VAL A 548 36.60 1.31 17.47
C VAL A 548 35.75 0.82 16.31
N LEU A 549 35.80 -0.48 16.05
CA LEU A 549 34.94 -1.15 15.08
C LEU A 549 33.74 -1.78 15.80
N SER A 550 32.58 -1.73 15.17
CA SER A 550 31.37 -2.45 15.55
C SER A 550 30.78 -3.15 14.33
N TYR A 551 29.83 -4.05 14.53
CA TYR A 551 29.28 -4.86 13.46
C TYR A 551 27.78 -5.12 13.62
N GLN A 552 27.16 -5.50 12.51
CA GLN A 552 25.84 -6.13 12.43
C GLN A 552 25.98 -7.40 11.60
N PHE A 553 25.34 -8.49 12.02
CA PHE A 553 25.40 -9.76 11.31
C PHE A 553 23.98 -10.30 11.11
N LEU A 554 23.48 -10.23 9.88
CA LEU A 554 22.13 -10.65 9.51
C LEU A 554 22.15 -11.85 8.57
N ARG A 555 21.07 -12.62 8.53
CA ARG A 555 20.82 -13.66 7.53
C ARG A 555 19.53 -13.33 6.78
N GLU A 556 19.53 -13.48 5.47
CA GLU A 556 18.37 -13.14 4.65
C GLU A 556 17.11 -13.95 5.06
N PRO A 557 15.92 -13.32 5.15
CA PRO A 557 15.67 -11.91 4.81
C PRO A 557 16.20 -10.92 5.87
N ASP A 558 16.00 -11.14 7.19
CA ASP A 558 16.44 -10.19 8.26
C ASP A 558 16.67 -10.86 9.65
N GLU A 559 17.15 -12.11 9.71
CA GLU A 559 17.42 -12.83 10.97
C GLU A 559 18.73 -12.30 11.62
N ASP A 560 18.64 -11.66 12.80
CA ASP A 560 19.79 -11.17 13.57
C ASP A 560 20.60 -12.33 14.16
N ASN A 561 21.87 -12.42 13.75
CA ASN A 561 22.81 -13.45 14.14
C ASN A 561 24.00 -12.88 14.91
N ARG A 562 23.91 -11.67 15.48
CA ARG A 562 25.03 -10.99 16.17
C ARG A 562 25.75 -11.85 17.22
N GLU A 563 25.04 -12.76 17.88
CA GLU A 563 25.59 -13.66 18.91
C GLU A 563 26.56 -14.70 18.37
N TYR A 564 26.55 -14.94 17.05
CA TYR A 564 27.46 -15.85 16.36
C TYR A 564 28.73 -15.18 15.84
N VAL A 565 28.99 -13.93 16.24
CA VAL A 565 30.23 -13.21 15.90
C VAL A 565 31.01 -12.92 17.18
N VAL A 566 32.26 -13.39 17.21
CA VAL A 566 33.21 -13.04 18.27
C VAL A 566 34.18 -12.01 17.71
N GLN A 567 34.15 -10.80 18.26
CA GLN A 567 35.09 -9.74 17.93
C GLN A 567 36.25 -9.72 18.93
N THR A 568 37.48 -9.89 18.44
CA THR A 568 38.71 -9.76 19.24
C THR A 568 39.64 -8.72 18.65
N LYS A 569 40.40 -8.02 19.50
CA LYS A 569 41.41 -7.04 19.09
C LYS A 569 42.78 -7.59 19.47
N GLU A 570 43.63 -7.79 18.47
CA GLU A 570 45.01 -8.25 18.65
C GLU A 570 45.96 -7.06 18.93
N ALA A 571 47.09 -7.32 19.57
CA ALA A 571 48.08 -6.30 19.97
C ALA A 571 48.71 -5.55 18.79
N ASN A 572 48.71 -6.16 17.60
CA ASN A 572 49.21 -5.60 16.33
C ASN A 572 48.19 -4.65 15.64
N GLY A 573 47.05 -4.36 16.25
CA GLY A 573 46.02 -3.49 15.70
C GLY A 573 45.03 -4.17 14.73
N ILE A 574 45.09 -5.50 14.62
CA ILE A 574 44.09 -6.29 13.90
C ILE A 574 42.85 -6.48 14.77
N VAL A 575 41.67 -6.23 14.19
CA VAL A 575 40.38 -6.59 14.78
C VAL A 575 39.82 -7.76 13.98
N ARG A 576 39.69 -8.91 14.64
CA ARG A 576 39.16 -10.15 14.07
C ARG A 576 37.68 -10.32 14.40
N PHE A 577 36.87 -10.59 13.39
CA PHE A 577 35.48 -11.02 13.47
C PHE A 577 35.41 -12.50 13.14
N ALA A 578 35.37 -13.35 14.17
CA ALA A 578 35.17 -14.79 14.00
C ALA A 578 33.66 -15.08 13.90
N VAL A 579 33.20 -15.41 12.70
CA VAL A 579 31.78 -15.57 12.35
C VAL A 579 31.43 -17.05 12.28
N THR A 580 30.36 -17.45 12.96
CA THR A 580 29.75 -18.78 12.86
C THR A 580 28.39 -18.67 12.17
N MET A 581 28.11 -19.53 11.19
CA MET A 581 26.86 -19.52 10.43
C MET A 581 26.00 -20.72 10.84
N PRO A 582 24.93 -20.53 11.61
CA PRO A 582 24.14 -21.64 12.16
C PRO A 582 23.34 -22.43 11.10
N LYS A 583 22.99 -21.84 9.96
CA LYS A 583 22.12 -22.44 8.93
C LYS A 583 22.61 -22.11 7.51
N LYS A 584 22.46 -23.03 6.56
CA LYS A 584 22.74 -22.78 5.12
C LYS A 584 21.98 -21.55 4.61
N GLY A 585 22.67 -20.57 4.01
CA GLY A 585 22.04 -19.40 3.38
C GLY A 585 22.98 -18.21 3.23
N ASN A 586 22.40 -17.06 2.88
CA ASN A 586 23.11 -15.80 2.69
C ASN A 586 23.12 -14.99 3.98
N TYR A 587 24.31 -14.53 4.38
CA TYR A 587 24.53 -13.67 5.53
C TYR A 587 25.15 -12.34 5.11
N MET A 588 24.79 -11.27 5.80
CA MET A 588 25.37 -9.95 5.64
C MET A 588 26.13 -9.56 6.91
N LEU A 589 27.45 -9.34 6.81
CA LEU A 589 28.25 -8.73 7.88
C LEU A 589 28.55 -7.28 7.51
N SER A 590 27.91 -6.35 8.22
CA SER A 590 28.13 -4.91 8.05
C SER A 590 29.03 -4.40 9.16
N LEU A 591 30.14 -3.74 8.81
CA LEU A 591 31.10 -3.16 9.72
C LEU A 591 30.93 -1.65 9.78
N TYR A 592 31.07 -1.09 10.97
CA TYR A 592 31.00 0.34 11.25
C TYR A 592 32.22 0.74 12.07
N ALA A 593 32.72 1.96 11.88
CA ALA A 593 33.91 2.42 12.58
C ALA A 593 33.75 3.86 13.07
N ARG A 594 34.33 4.15 14.22
CA ARG A 594 34.46 5.52 14.77
C ARG A 594 35.78 5.70 15.48
N ARG A 595 36.16 6.95 15.75
CA ARG A 595 37.32 7.29 16.60
C ARG A 595 36.88 7.27 18.08
N GLU A 596 37.74 6.79 18.97
CA GLU A 596 37.39 6.49 20.37
C GLU A 596 37.05 7.76 21.18
N ASN A 597 37.57 8.93 20.77
CA ASN A 597 37.45 10.22 21.46
C ASN A 597 36.92 11.38 20.57
N SER A 598 36.13 11.11 19.53
CA SER A 598 35.47 12.19 18.77
C SER A 598 34.22 12.70 19.51
N GLU A 599 34.00 14.02 19.50
CA GLU A 599 32.71 14.61 19.94
C GLU A 599 31.55 14.09 19.08
N ASP A 600 31.83 13.79 17.81
CA ASP A 600 30.94 13.06 16.93
C ASP A 600 30.87 11.56 17.33
N ARG A 601 29.68 11.14 17.76
CA ARG A 601 29.38 9.73 18.10
C ARG A 601 28.97 8.88 16.88
N SER A 602 28.97 9.46 15.68
CA SER A 602 28.62 8.74 14.46
C SER A 602 29.61 7.61 14.18
N ALA A 603 29.07 6.44 13.83
CA ALA A 603 29.84 5.28 13.39
C ALA A 603 29.38 4.96 11.96
N PRO A 604 29.93 5.61 10.93
CA PRO A 604 29.56 5.32 9.55
C PRO A 604 29.80 3.85 9.21
N ASN A 605 28.98 3.32 8.29
CA ASN A 605 29.23 2.02 7.68
C ASN A 605 30.56 2.11 6.92
N VAL A 606 31.49 1.21 7.23
CA VAL A 606 32.80 1.17 6.57
C VAL A 606 32.90 0.03 5.57
N PHE A 607 32.34 -1.14 5.84
CA PHE A 607 32.48 -2.28 4.94
C PHE A 607 31.28 -3.22 5.07
N ASN A 608 30.82 -3.80 3.96
CA ASN A 608 29.79 -4.85 4.00
C ASN A 608 30.29 -6.14 3.33
N PHE A 609 30.04 -7.30 3.93
CA PHE A 609 30.34 -8.61 3.35
C PHE A 609 29.05 -9.39 3.09
N LEU A 610 29.02 -10.13 1.98
CA LEU A 610 28.05 -11.20 1.75
C LEU A 610 28.74 -12.53 2.01
N ILE A 611 28.28 -13.29 3.00
CA ILE A 611 28.82 -14.61 3.30
C ILE A 611 27.78 -15.65 2.91
N GLN A 612 28.07 -16.47 1.90
CA GLN A 612 27.20 -17.54 1.43
C GLN A 612 27.67 -18.86 2.03
N TYR A 613 26.94 -19.34 3.05
CA TYR A 613 27.20 -20.64 3.65
C TYR A 613 26.44 -21.72 2.89
N MET A 614 27.19 -22.56 2.18
CA MET A 614 26.68 -23.70 1.41
C MET A 614 27.43 -24.96 1.83
N PRO A 615 26.92 -25.71 2.84
CA PRO A 615 27.57 -26.95 3.27
C PRO A 615 27.66 -27.94 2.11
N GLU A 616 28.81 -28.58 1.96
CA GLU A 616 29.01 -29.67 1.01
C GLU A 616 28.17 -30.88 1.43
N ALA A 617 27.73 -31.69 0.46
CA ALA A 617 26.84 -32.83 0.70
C ALA A 617 27.53 -33.85 1.63
N GLY A 618 27.18 -33.81 2.92
CA GLY A 618 27.77 -34.65 3.97
C GLY A 618 28.02 -33.92 5.30
N ASP A 619 28.11 -32.59 5.29
CA ASP A 619 28.52 -31.76 6.45
C ASP A 619 27.37 -30.89 7.02
N ALA A 620 26.11 -31.27 6.83
CA ALA A 620 25.00 -30.58 7.49
C ALA A 620 25.09 -30.79 9.01
N PRO A 621 25.28 -29.74 9.83
CA PRO A 621 25.26 -29.91 11.27
C PRO A 621 23.86 -30.38 11.68
N THR A 622 23.78 -31.58 12.25
CA THR A 622 22.58 -32.05 12.91
C THR A 622 22.23 -31.08 14.04
N ALA A 623 20.97 -30.68 14.12
CA ALA A 623 20.48 -29.63 15.01
C ALA A 623 20.53 -29.97 16.53
N ASN A 624 21.39 -30.90 16.96
CA ASN A 624 21.54 -31.33 18.35
C ASN A 624 23.01 -31.69 18.67
N SER A 625 23.89 -30.69 18.83
CA SER A 625 25.06 -30.76 19.72
C SER A 625 25.80 -29.43 19.82
N VAL A 626 25.27 -28.47 20.57
CA VAL A 626 26.12 -27.47 21.23
C VAL A 626 25.65 -27.35 22.68
N ASN A 627 26.35 -28.08 23.55
CA ASN A 627 26.30 -27.86 25.00
C ASN A 627 26.86 -26.47 25.29
N TYR A 628 26.01 -25.53 25.67
CA TYR A 628 26.43 -24.34 26.40
C TYR A 628 26.67 -24.77 27.86
N ASN A 629 27.88 -25.25 28.17
CA ASN A 629 28.45 -25.28 29.52
C ASN A 629 29.90 -25.77 29.48
N SER A 630 30.83 -24.91 29.06
CA SER A 630 32.22 -24.89 29.57
C SER A 630 33.02 -23.78 28.89
N PHE A 631 33.01 -22.57 29.46
CA PHE A 631 34.14 -21.62 29.40
C PHE A 631 33.84 -20.50 30.41
N ASN A 632 33.97 -20.85 31.69
CA ASN A 632 34.13 -19.90 32.78
C ASN A 632 35.22 -20.46 33.70
N ALA A 633 36.47 -20.16 33.37
CA ALA A 633 37.59 -20.16 34.33
C ALA A 633 38.77 -19.40 33.71
N GLY A 634 39.09 -18.23 34.27
CA GLY A 634 40.37 -17.54 34.11
C GLY A 634 40.61 -16.81 32.79
N ASP A 635 40.23 -15.54 32.69
CA ASP A 635 41.14 -14.42 33.00
C ASP A 635 40.41 -13.08 32.77
N LYS A 636 40.63 -12.11 33.65
CA LYS A 636 39.92 -10.82 33.63
C LYS A 636 40.47 -9.93 32.51
N SER A 637 39.68 -9.71 31.46
CA SER A 637 39.84 -8.51 30.62
C SER A 637 38.47 -7.87 30.32
N GLU A 638 38.44 -6.55 30.44
CA GLU A 638 37.23 -5.72 30.55
C GLU A 638 36.30 -5.84 29.33
N LYS A 639 35.06 -6.29 29.56
CA LYS A 639 33.96 -6.18 28.58
C LYS A 639 33.48 -4.74 28.50
N LYS A 640 33.87 -3.99 27.47
CA LYS A 640 33.23 -2.72 27.08
C LYS A 640 32.03 -2.96 26.17
N SER A 641 30.95 -2.22 26.45
CA SER A 641 29.55 -2.44 26.04
C SER A 641 29.20 -2.13 24.58
N SER A 642 28.26 -2.90 24.00
CA SER A 642 27.42 -2.49 22.88
C SER A 642 26.18 -1.72 23.40
N PHE A 643 25.92 -0.52 22.85
CA PHE A 643 24.87 0.41 23.29
C PHE A 643 23.46 0.13 22.75
N PHE A 644 23.26 -0.88 21.90
CA PHE A 644 21.92 -1.20 21.40
C PHE A 644 21.15 -2.06 22.42
N LYS A 645 20.32 -1.40 23.23
CA LYS A 645 19.21 -2.04 23.96
C LYS A 645 18.07 -2.33 22.98
N ARG A 646 17.52 -3.55 23.10
CA ARG A 646 16.45 -4.17 22.31
C ARG A 646 15.16 -3.32 22.27
N SER A 647 14.59 -3.17 21.08
CA SER A 647 13.14 -3.17 20.86
C SER A 647 12.84 -3.42 19.38
N LEU A 648 11.83 -4.28 19.12
CA LEU A 648 11.19 -4.59 17.82
C LEU A 648 12.06 -5.46 16.88
N PHE A 649 11.78 -6.73 16.55
CA PHE A 649 10.52 -7.47 16.44
C PHE A 649 10.71 -8.93 16.87
N LYS A 650 9.74 -9.45 17.64
CA LYS A 650 9.38 -10.86 17.67
C LYS A 650 8.40 -11.09 16.51
N LYS A 651 8.63 -12.11 15.69
CA LYS A 651 7.54 -12.91 15.13
C LYS A 651 7.78 -14.37 15.47
N SER A 652 6.70 -14.97 15.92
CA SER A 652 6.57 -16.30 16.49
C SER A 652 5.84 -17.18 15.49
N GLU A 653 6.55 -18.03 14.74
CA GLU A 653 5.86 -19.15 14.08
C GLU A 653 5.72 -20.31 15.06
N SER A 654 4.47 -20.63 15.38
CA SER A 654 4.01 -21.88 15.98
C SER A 654 4.13 -23.01 14.96
N LYS A 655 4.86 -24.08 15.31
CA LYS A 655 4.76 -25.38 14.64
C LYS A 655 3.61 -26.19 15.24
N ASP A 656 2.78 -26.72 14.36
CA ASP A 656 1.93 -27.89 14.63
C ASP A 656 2.77 -29.06 15.14
N LYS A 657 2.23 -29.66 16.20
CA LYS A 657 2.61 -30.97 16.71
C LYS A 657 2.00 -32.02 15.79
N LEU A 658 2.82 -32.89 15.24
CA LEU A 658 2.47 -34.30 15.03
C LEU A 658 3.62 -35.13 15.60
N GLY A 659 3.40 -35.57 16.84
CA GLY A 659 4.21 -36.57 17.51
C GLY A 659 3.71 -37.96 17.13
N ASN A 660 4.69 -38.82 16.87
CA ASN A 660 4.59 -40.24 16.60
C ASN A 660 3.70 -41.01 17.58
N GLY A 661 2.97 -41.97 17.04
CA GLY A 661 2.62 -43.23 17.70
C GLY A 661 2.96 -44.36 16.73
N SER A 662 3.97 -45.14 17.10
CA SER A 662 4.54 -46.24 16.33
C SER A 662 3.73 -47.54 16.46
N ASP A 663 4.02 -48.44 15.53
CA ASP A 663 3.93 -49.91 15.62
C ASP A 663 2.54 -50.56 15.64
N LYS A 664 2.17 -51.24 14.53
CA LYS A 664 2.46 -52.67 14.38
C LYS A 664 2.04 -53.22 13.01
N LEU A 665 2.89 -54.12 12.53
CA LEU A 665 2.73 -55.07 11.44
C LEU A 665 1.33 -55.71 11.37
N SER A 666 0.79 -55.89 10.16
CA SER A 666 0.84 -57.20 9.50
C SER A 666 0.22 -57.20 8.10
N ASP A 667 0.84 -58.04 7.30
CA ASP A 667 0.67 -58.41 5.91
C ASP A 667 -0.72 -58.95 5.53
N ARG A 668 -0.93 -58.92 4.20
CA ARG A 668 -1.66 -59.89 3.36
C ARG A 668 -3.15 -59.72 3.02
N SER A 669 -3.32 -59.27 1.78
CA SER A 669 -3.91 -60.01 0.64
C SER A 669 -5.43 -60.17 0.52
N SER A 670 -5.88 -59.67 -0.64
CA SER A 670 -6.74 -60.31 -1.65
C SER A 670 -8.25 -60.39 -1.41
N ASP A 671 -8.91 -59.74 -2.37
CA ASP A 671 -9.98 -60.25 -3.23
C ASP A 671 -11.45 -60.01 -2.88
N ARG A 672 -12.13 -59.61 -3.97
CA ARG A 672 -13.51 -59.91 -4.40
C ARG A 672 -14.70 -59.07 -3.89
N SER A 673 -15.13 -58.23 -4.83
CA SER A 673 -16.42 -58.26 -5.53
C SER A 673 -17.74 -57.86 -4.83
N SER A 674 -18.41 -56.92 -5.54
CA SER A 674 -19.82 -56.92 -5.99
C SER A 674 -20.96 -56.56 -5.04
N GLU A 675 -21.81 -55.65 -5.58
CA GLU A 675 -23.27 -55.49 -5.35
C GLU A 675 -23.69 -54.99 -3.95
N LYS A 676 -24.76 -54.21 -3.72
CA LYS A 676 -25.94 -53.80 -4.49
C LYS A 676 -26.57 -52.59 -3.76
N SER A 677 -27.28 -51.79 -4.54
CA SER A 677 -28.43 -50.92 -4.19
C SER A 677 -29.12 -51.11 -2.83
N THR A 678 -29.38 -50.00 -2.13
CA THR A 678 -30.75 -49.48 -1.84
C THR A 678 -30.68 -48.00 -1.51
#